data_AF-A0A9X7DJX4-F1
#
_entry.id   AF-A0A9X7DJX4-F1
#
_cell.length_a   1.000
_cell.length_b   1.000
_cell.length_c   1.000
_cell.angle_alpha   90.00
_cell.angle_beta   90.00
_cell.angle_gamma   90.00
#
_symmetry.space_group_name_H-M   'P 1'
#
loop_
_entity.id
_entity.type
_entity.pdbx_description
1 polymer ?
#
loop_
_entity_poly.entity_id
_entity_poly.type
_entity_poly.pdbx_seq_one_letter_code
_entity_poly.pdbx_strand_id
1 'polypeptide(L)'
;MEKAKVSVVVVAHNHEDVLKDCLNSLQGQSLTDIETIIIDNGSSDNSKKIIEEYSNSHKNIRFISLELMSKNKARNIGLHEATGEFVAFIDADDIVNPSTYEHLYNSAIKDHTDIALGNIQLFNGTRKWEHHELKSIIKKDLPTLREFHKHPELLLNPSIKNMMIKRSLIIDNQLQFNELLTEQQDLLFTQQCFICSNKVYVTTDIVIKVRDLTNSDVIKQTSTLEFFDNLLVTQTELINYYNLKDITSHYSHVEKKLWDYYLTSLLTKAYYFPSEKYNDLLRISSDFAKNLSENLMENNTSKISKVFYTIFLNQNPEEFHLLMNLLSDRSLQKGAVMIEGKYYHYFAKYFPKYKEYLEIKEFNLHQKIEILSLRGDRLQVGGFAFIEEIDNLASVKELQFKNKSNGQLISVTLETLERSDLSYLFSKNSINYSDGGYKTTTFELSKILPDGDYEVFISVKVGDISLKKPLHIFYFSTKANSKPATTKTHSIVPYFPKKNLHIRIKKTGLLGKLKTKIQKSFRDIVYEFGLLVLRREWKSFLIFYLYRLTQRYYRNKHIWLIGERKDTAQDNSYHLFKYIQKNKIRDNCYYLIDKKAKDYEYIKEYGNIVQYGSLKHTLYLLTCDKTINAYSERANMYTHEYLQVLKCHPEWQQNQKILIQHGVIGVSRVNHVLNKNRMGYSLFIVSSDFEKDHIVNEFGYAENEVAVTGLARWDALENTGNGKTILIMPTWRNWNKSTQQLMNSEYFNRYFSLLSNPELHQILEKNDLNIIFYPHYQTQIYMKDVPDFHKRIKTIRQGEETVQSLLKRSDLLITDYSTVSFDFSYMEKPVIFYQFDYKRFYYEHYNQGPITQDLLFGEVVTEEEQVLNGIKKFANKDKQFLENTVENPFVIKTPKQHAKLNYEAIANR
;
A
#
# COMPACT_ATOMS: atom_id res chain seq x y z
N MET A 1 40.07 31.22 -1.05
CA MET A 1 39.28 30.02 -1.38
C MET A 1 38.69 30.25 -2.76
N GLU A 2 38.83 29.30 -3.69
CA GLU A 2 38.07 29.36 -4.94
C GLU A 2 36.57 29.42 -4.62
N LYS A 3 35.85 30.31 -5.30
CA LYS A 3 34.42 30.54 -5.05
C LYS A 3 33.64 29.29 -5.46
N ALA A 4 32.85 28.72 -4.55
CA ALA A 4 32.03 27.55 -4.84
C ALA A 4 31.07 27.83 -6.01
N LYS A 5 30.77 26.82 -6.82
CA LYS A 5 29.76 26.90 -7.89
C LYS A 5 28.36 26.76 -7.31
N VAL A 6 28.19 25.83 -6.36
CA VAL A 6 26.90 25.54 -5.72
C VAL A 6 27.08 25.43 -4.21
N SER A 7 26.21 26.12 -3.46
CA SER A 7 26.01 25.93 -2.03
C SER A 7 24.79 25.06 -1.77
N VAL A 8 24.96 23.94 -1.09
CA VAL A 8 23.85 23.08 -0.67
C VAL A 8 23.58 23.30 0.82
N VAL A 9 22.42 23.85 1.14
CA VAL A 9 21.96 24.07 2.52
C VAL A 9 21.15 22.86 2.96
N VAL A 10 21.59 22.21 4.04
CA VAL A 10 20.96 21.04 4.65
C VAL A 10 20.51 21.41 6.06
N VAL A 11 19.22 21.25 6.37
CA VAL A 11 18.70 21.41 7.74
C VAL A 11 18.41 20.05 8.35
N ALA A 12 19.01 19.77 9.50
CA ALA A 12 18.88 18.52 10.23
C ALA A 12 18.26 18.74 11.62
N HIS A 13 17.32 17.88 12.01
CA HIS A 13 16.78 17.81 13.37
C HIS A 13 16.34 16.37 13.65
N ASN A 14 17.05 15.63 14.48
CA ASN A 14 16.72 14.25 14.84
C ASN A 14 16.61 13.26 13.65
N HIS A 15 17.68 13.14 12.86
CA HIS A 15 17.77 12.33 11.64
C HIS A 15 18.87 11.24 11.69
N GLU A 16 19.27 10.76 12.87
CA GLU A 16 20.44 9.86 13.02
C GLU A 16 20.42 8.63 12.10
N ASP A 17 19.22 8.08 11.85
CA ASP A 17 19.03 6.83 11.09
C ASP A 17 19.21 7.01 9.57
N VAL A 18 19.07 8.24 9.05
CA VAL A 18 19.02 8.51 7.60
C VAL A 18 20.02 9.56 7.12
N LEU A 19 20.55 10.39 8.03
CA LEU A 19 21.43 11.52 7.70
C LEU A 19 22.67 11.09 6.90
N LYS A 20 23.26 9.93 7.22
CA LYS A 20 24.44 9.41 6.50
C LYS A 20 24.16 9.18 5.02
N ASP A 21 22.96 8.75 4.64
CA ASP A 21 22.59 8.56 3.23
C ASP A 21 22.61 9.90 2.48
N CYS A 22 22.07 10.95 3.11
CA CYS A 22 22.06 12.31 2.58
C CYS A 22 23.48 12.83 2.38
N LEU A 23 24.31 12.81 3.42
CA LEU A 23 25.68 13.34 3.38
C LEU A 23 26.57 12.58 2.39
N ASN A 24 26.48 11.26 2.33
CA ASN A 24 27.21 10.46 1.34
C ASN A 24 26.80 10.81 -0.10
N SER A 25 25.52 11.14 -0.33
CA SER A 25 25.03 11.51 -1.66
C SER A 25 25.54 12.88 -2.14
N LEU A 26 25.78 13.80 -1.20
CA LEU A 26 26.39 15.10 -1.46
C LEU A 26 27.89 14.99 -1.70
N GLN A 27 28.60 14.19 -0.91
CA GLN A 27 30.04 13.96 -1.11
C GLN A 27 30.33 13.13 -2.37
N GLY A 28 29.37 12.31 -2.81
CA GLY A 28 29.44 11.54 -4.05
C GLY A 28 29.07 12.33 -5.32
N GLN A 29 28.89 13.65 -5.25
CA GLN A 29 28.59 14.47 -6.43
C GLN A 29 29.80 14.55 -7.37
N SER A 30 29.53 14.55 -8.67
CA SER A 30 30.51 14.70 -9.75
C SER A 30 31.03 16.13 -9.89
N LEU A 31 30.26 17.13 -9.48
CA LEU A 31 30.71 18.52 -9.41
C LEU A 31 31.60 18.72 -8.18
N THR A 32 32.87 19.04 -8.39
CA THR A 32 33.88 19.17 -7.32
C THR A 32 33.74 20.46 -6.52
N ASP A 33 33.25 21.54 -7.13
CA ASP A 33 33.23 22.88 -6.55
C ASP A 33 31.91 23.14 -5.79
N ILE A 34 31.51 22.18 -4.95
CA ILE A 34 30.31 22.26 -4.10
C ILE A 34 30.73 22.53 -2.65
N GLU A 35 30.08 23.51 -2.02
CA GLU A 35 30.07 23.62 -0.55
C GLU A 35 28.75 23.08 0.02
N THR A 36 28.82 22.40 1.16
CA THR A 36 27.65 21.91 1.89
C THR A 36 27.59 22.60 3.24
N ILE A 37 26.48 23.28 3.52
CA ILE A 37 26.24 23.97 4.79
C ILE A 37 25.19 23.19 5.56
N ILE A 38 25.61 22.50 6.61
CA ILE A 38 24.75 21.67 7.44
C ILE A 38 24.38 22.44 8.71
N ILE A 39 23.09 22.70 8.86
CA ILE A 39 22.51 23.34 10.04
C ILE A 39 21.88 22.25 10.91
N ASP A 40 22.47 21.97 12.07
CA ASP A 40 21.83 21.21 13.14
C ASP A 40 20.89 22.13 13.92
N ASN A 41 19.59 21.86 13.82
CA ASN A 41 18.53 22.66 14.42
C ASN A 41 18.09 22.06 15.75
N GLY A 42 19.01 21.97 16.72
CA GLY A 42 18.75 21.48 18.06
C GLY A 42 18.42 19.99 18.16
N SER A 43 19.20 19.12 17.50
CA SER A 43 19.00 17.65 17.62
C SER A 43 19.31 17.14 19.02
N SER A 44 18.51 16.18 19.49
CA SER A 44 18.69 15.44 20.75
C SER A 44 19.18 14.00 20.57
N ASP A 45 19.27 13.53 19.32
CA ASP A 45 19.83 12.22 18.95
C ASP A 45 21.31 12.31 18.51
N ASN A 46 21.85 11.26 17.89
CA ASN A 46 23.25 11.27 17.42
C ASN A 46 23.49 12.10 16.14
N SER A 47 22.51 12.83 15.61
CA SER A 47 22.66 13.61 14.37
C SER A 47 23.83 14.59 14.48
N LYS A 48 23.92 15.34 15.58
CA LYS A 48 24.97 16.33 15.80
C LYS A 48 26.37 15.71 15.67
N LYS A 49 26.58 14.57 16.33
CA LYS A 49 27.85 13.83 16.30
C LYS A 49 28.19 13.36 14.88
N ILE A 50 27.21 12.87 14.13
CA ILE A 50 27.40 12.48 12.73
C ILE A 50 27.84 13.69 11.90
N ILE A 51 27.23 14.86 12.10
CA ILE A 51 27.58 16.07 11.35
C ILE A 51 29.02 16.52 11.66
N GLU A 52 29.43 16.47 12.94
CA GLU A 52 30.80 16.76 13.37
C GLU A 52 31.83 15.81 12.74
N GLU A 53 31.53 14.51 12.66
CA GLU A 53 32.41 13.53 11.99
C GLU A 53 32.61 13.87 10.51
N TYR A 54 31.55 14.25 9.80
CA TYR A 54 31.61 14.59 8.38
C TYR A 54 32.32 15.92 8.13
N SER A 55 32.03 16.96 8.92
CA SER A 55 32.66 18.29 8.76
C SER A 55 34.16 18.26 9.06
N ASN A 56 34.59 17.46 10.04
CA ASN A 56 36.02 17.26 10.32
C ASN A 56 36.73 16.47 9.21
N SER A 57 36.02 15.59 8.51
CA SER A 57 36.60 14.73 7.48
C SER A 57 36.59 15.35 6.07
N HIS A 58 35.75 16.37 5.82
CA HIS A 58 35.52 16.94 4.49
C HIS A 58 35.58 18.47 4.51
N LYS A 59 36.58 19.05 3.86
CA LYS A 59 36.84 20.51 3.87
C LYS A 59 35.74 21.36 3.24
N ASN A 60 34.90 20.76 2.40
CA ASN A 60 33.78 21.42 1.74
C ASN A 60 32.47 21.36 2.55
N ILE A 61 32.48 20.74 3.73
CA ILE A 61 31.33 20.71 4.65
C ILE A 61 31.54 21.75 5.76
N ARG A 62 30.57 22.64 5.93
CA ARG A 62 30.49 23.59 7.03
C ARG A 62 29.37 23.18 7.97
N PHE A 63 29.69 23.11 9.26
CA PHE A 63 28.75 22.74 10.31
C PHE A 63 28.35 23.96 11.15
N ILE A 64 27.05 24.16 11.34
CA ILE A 64 26.47 25.17 12.22
C ILE A 64 25.50 24.46 13.17
N SER A 65 25.69 24.61 14.48
CA SER A 65 24.80 24.08 15.50
C SER A 65 23.97 25.21 16.10
N LEU A 66 22.65 25.04 16.10
CA LEU A 66 21.68 26.00 16.64
C LEU A 66 20.86 25.34 17.75
N GLU A 67 20.26 26.17 18.60
CA GLU A 67 19.13 25.74 19.42
C GLU A 67 17.89 25.51 18.53
N LEU A 68 16.93 24.71 19.00
CA LEU A 68 15.73 24.37 18.24
C LEU A 68 14.94 25.64 17.86
N MET A 69 14.83 25.89 16.56
CA MET A 69 14.06 27.00 15.98
C MET A 69 13.25 26.56 14.75
N SER A 70 12.54 27.50 14.11
CA SER A 70 11.78 27.16 12.89
C SER A 70 12.72 26.75 11.76
N LYS A 71 12.27 25.78 10.94
CA LYS A 71 13.05 25.28 9.81
C LYS A 71 13.39 26.37 8.80
N ASN A 72 12.48 27.32 8.59
CA ASN A 72 12.68 28.47 7.71
C ASN A 72 13.78 29.41 8.22
N LYS A 73 13.85 29.63 9.55
CA LYS A 73 14.95 30.39 10.14
C LYS A 73 16.30 29.70 9.95
N ALA A 74 16.36 28.38 10.17
CA ALA A 74 17.56 27.60 9.90
C ALA A 74 17.99 27.67 8.41
N ARG A 75 17.04 27.63 7.48
CA ARG A 75 17.31 27.82 6.03
C ARG A 75 17.81 29.22 5.70
N ASN A 76 17.25 30.27 6.30
CA ASN A 76 17.72 31.65 6.13
C ASN A 76 19.18 31.78 6.60
N ILE A 77 19.51 31.23 7.77
CA ILE A 77 20.90 31.21 8.27
C ILE A 77 21.82 30.51 7.26
N GLY A 78 21.44 29.31 6.80
CA GLY A 78 22.23 28.60 5.78
C GLY A 78 22.36 29.36 4.46
N LEU A 79 21.32 30.08 4.03
CA LEU A 79 21.33 30.93 2.84
C LEU A 79 22.28 32.13 2.99
N HIS A 80 22.30 32.78 4.17
CA HIS A 80 23.22 33.89 4.42
C HIS A 80 24.69 33.44 4.43
N GLU A 81 24.94 32.21 4.90
CA GLU A 81 26.27 31.61 4.93
C GLU A 81 26.74 31.07 3.57
N ALA A 82 25.83 30.93 2.61
CA ALA A 82 26.14 30.45 1.26
C ALA A 82 27.02 31.45 0.50
N THR A 83 28.07 30.94 -0.14
CA THR A 83 29.04 31.68 -0.95
C THR A 83 29.01 31.31 -2.44
N GLY A 84 28.28 30.25 -2.78
CA GLY A 84 28.17 29.69 -4.12
C GLY A 84 27.48 30.61 -5.10
N GLU A 85 27.77 30.44 -6.39
CA GLU A 85 27.05 31.14 -7.47
C GLU A 85 25.55 30.77 -7.48
N PHE A 86 25.25 29.50 -7.21
CA PHE A 86 23.90 28.98 -7.02
C PHE A 86 23.73 28.41 -5.62
N VAL A 87 22.49 28.39 -5.13
CA VAL A 87 22.07 27.78 -3.86
C VAL A 87 21.02 26.70 -4.13
N ALA A 88 21.12 25.58 -3.42
CA ALA A 88 20.12 24.53 -3.38
C ALA A 88 19.78 24.19 -1.91
N PHE A 89 18.56 23.74 -1.66
CA PHE A 89 18.08 23.37 -0.32
C PHE A 89 17.63 21.92 -0.33
N ILE A 90 18.07 21.12 0.63
CA ILE A 90 17.58 19.75 0.82
C ILE A 90 17.34 19.44 2.30
N ASP A 91 16.55 18.41 2.59
CA ASP A 91 16.38 17.93 3.95
C ASP A 91 17.36 16.79 4.28
N ALA A 92 17.61 16.57 5.56
CA ALA A 92 18.56 15.57 6.06
C ALA A 92 18.18 14.11 5.74
N ASP A 93 16.95 13.83 5.29
CA ASP A 93 16.47 12.50 4.87
C ASP A 93 16.47 12.27 3.35
N ASP A 94 16.76 13.30 2.56
CA ASP A 94 16.74 13.27 1.10
C ASP A 94 18.07 12.75 0.50
N ILE A 95 18.02 12.26 -0.74
CA ILE A 95 19.20 11.75 -1.47
C ILE A 95 19.30 12.42 -2.84
N VAL A 96 20.48 12.94 -3.17
CA VAL A 96 20.75 13.55 -4.48
C VAL A 96 21.46 12.54 -5.40
N ASN A 97 21.13 12.52 -6.70
CA ASN A 97 21.82 11.64 -7.65
C ASN A 97 23.24 12.16 -7.96
N PRO A 98 24.24 11.30 -8.21
CA PRO A 98 25.65 11.72 -8.33
C PRO A 98 25.96 12.81 -9.38
N SER A 99 25.14 12.97 -10.42
CA SER A 99 25.34 13.95 -11.49
C SER A 99 24.37 15.12 -11.47
N THR A 100 23.55 15.25 -10.41
CA THR A 100 22.49 16.26 -10.35
C THR A 100 23.04 17.68 -10.45
N TYR A 101 23.93 18.06 -9.54
CA TYR A 101 24.38 19.45 -9.47
C TYR A 101 25.31 19.82 -10.62
N GLU A 102 26.12 18.88 -11.13
CA GLU A 102 26.90 19.09 -12.35
C GLU A 102 25.99 19.37 -13.55
N HIS A 103 24.96 18.54 -13.76
CA HIS A 103 24.01 18.69 -14.86
C HIS A 103 23.25 20.01 -14.78
N LEU A 104 22.69 20.33 -13.61
CA LEU A 104 21.92 21.55 -13.41
C LEU A 104 22.80 22.80 -13.54
N TYR A 105 24.02 22.80 -12.97
CA TYR A 105 24.96 23.91 -13.09
C TYR A 105 25.37 24.14 -14.54
N ASN A 106 25.85 23.10 -15.23
CA ASN A 106 26.29 23.23 -16.62
C ASN A 106 25.16 23.70 -17.55
N SER A 107 23.94 23.22 -17.33
CA SER A 107 22.76 23.68 -18.08
C SER A 107 22.41 25.13 -17.78
N ALA A 108 22.45 25.53 -16.50
CA ALA A 108 22.14 26.89 -16.10
C ALA A 108 23.14 27.92 -16.64
N ILE A 109 24.43 27.58 -16.63
CA ILE A 109 25.48 28.42 -17.20
C ILE A 109 25.37 28.49 -18.72
N LYS A 110 25.20 27.35 -19.39
CA LYS A 110 25.09 27.28 -20.86
C LYS A 110 23.90 28.09 -21.39
N ASP A 111 22.76 27.97 -20.72
CA ASP A 111 21.51 28.59 -21.19
C ASP A 111 21.19 29.92 -20.49
N HIS A 112 22.11 30.42 -19.65
CA HIS A 112 22.00 31.65 -18.87
C HIS A 112 20.68 31.76 -18.08
N THR A 113 20.37 30.74 -17.28
CA THR A 113 19.13 30.68 -16.48
C THR A 113 19.35 31.08 -15.03
N ASP A 114 18.33 31.68 -14.41
CA ASP A 114 18.36 32.05 -13.00
C ASP A 114 17.97 30.88 -12.09
N ILE A 115 17.20 29.92 -12.61
CA ILE A 115 16.76 28.72 -11.89
C ILE A 115 16.93 27.50 -12.80
N ALA A 116 17.45 26.40 -12.24
CA ALA A 116 17.43 25.09 -12.88
C ALA A 116 16.72 24.08 -11.97
N LEU A 117 15.79 23.30 -12.52
CA LEU A 117 15.01 22.32 -11.76
C LEU A 117 14.79 21.01 -12.51
N GLY A 118 14.43 19.96 -11.77
CA GLY A 118 14.09 18.66 -12.33
C GLY A 118 13.05 17.88 -11.53
N ASN A 119 12.95 16.58 -11.80
CA ASN A 119 11.92 15.71 -11.24
C ASN A 119 12.27 15.22 -9.83
N ILE A 120 11.23 14.98 -9.02
CA ILE A 120 11.31 14.40 -7.68
C ILE A 120 10.83 12.96 -7.73
N GLN A 121 11.68 12.04 -7.27
CA GLN A 121 11.28 10.67 -7.00
C GLN A 121 11.01 10.51 -5.50
N LEU A 122 9.78 10.19 -5.14
CA LEU A 122 9.42 9.77 -3.81
C LEU A 122 9.77 8.29 -3.62
N PHE A 123 10.31 7.93 -2.46
CA PHE A 123 10.59 6.54 -2.14
C PHE A 123 10.37 6.21 -0.67
N ASN A 124 10.02 4.95 -0.41
CA ASN A 124 10.04 4.36 0.93
C ASN A 124 10.62 2.94 0.84
N GLY A 125 10.61 2.18 1.95
CA GLY A 125 11.14 0.81 1.98
C GLY A 125 10.47 -0.20 1.01
N THR A 126 9.36 0.17 0.36
CA THR A 126 8.55 -0.76 -0.47
C THR A 126 8.33 -0.29 -1.91
N ARG A 127 8.34 1.01 -2.19
CA ARG A 127 7.98 1.57 -3.50
C ARG A 127 8.75 2.84 -3.83
N LYS A 128 8.82 3.14 -5.12
CA LYS A 128 9.29 4.40 -5.70
C LYS A 128 8.22 4.94 -6.65
N TRP A 129 7.92 6.24 -6.59
CA TRP A 129 6.94 6.89 -7.45
C TRP A 129 7.32 8.36 -7.69
N GLU A 130 6.73 8.98 -8.71
CA GLU A 130 6.96 10.39 -9.00
C GLU A 130 5.98 11.28 -8.25
N HIS A 131 6.41 12.50 -7.91
CA HIS A 131 5.55 13.49 -7.29
C HIS A 131 4.41 13.89 -8.24
N HIS A 132 3.16 13.74 -7.81
CA HIS A 132 2.01 13.89 -8.69
C HIS A 132 1.87 15.32 -9.26
N GLU A 133 2.16 16.35 -8.46
CA GLU A 133 2.09 17.75 -8.90
C GLU A 133 3.13 18.09 -9.98
N LEU A 134 4.25 17.35 -10.06
CA LEU A 134 5.26 17.59 -11.10
C LEU A 134 4.82 17.11 -12.48
N LYS A 135 3.73 16.34 -12.60
CA LYS A 135 3.22 15.86 -13.90
C LYS A 135 2.75 16.99 -14.81
N SER A 136 2.29 18.11 -14.26
CA SER A 136 1.92 19.29 -15.06
C SER A 136 3.14 20.06 -15.55
N ILE A 137 4.23 20.03 -14.79
CA ILE A 137 5.44 20.84 -14.99
C ILE A 137 6.47 20.10 -15.85
N ILE A 138 6.68 18.83 -15.56
CA ILE A 138 7.71 17.98 -16.17
C ILE A 138 7.06 17.09 -17.22
N LYS A 139 6.73 17.72 -18.36
CA LYS A 139 6.24 17.01 -19.54
C LYS A 139 7.23 17.11 -20.70
N LYS A 140 7.33 16.04 -21.47
CA LYS A 140 8.27 15.94 -22.60
C LYS A 140 7.94 16.87 -23.77
N ASP A 141 6.69 17.31 -23.87
CA ASP A 141 6.19 18.21 -24.90
C ASP A 141 6.33 19.69 -24.52
N LEU A 142 6.70 20.01 -23.27
CA LEU A 142 6.96 21.39 -22.85
C LEU A 142 8.41 21.80 -23.12
N PRO A 143 8.67 23.09 -23.43
CA PRO A 143 10.03 23.59 -23.64
C PRO A 143 10.94 23.36 -22.42
N THR A 144 12.22 23.09 -22.67
CA THR A 144 13.24 22.98 -21.60
C THR A 144 13.54 24.34 -20.96
N LEU A 145 13.49 25.42 -21.74
CA LEU A 145 13.71 26.78 -21.28
C LEU A 145 12.37 27.50 -21.17
N ARG A 146 12.09 28.07 -20.00
CA ARG A 146 10.79 28.66 -19.68
C ARG A 146 10.93 30.00 -19.00
N GLU A 147 9.89 30.81 -19.18
CA GLU A 147 9.66 32.10 -18.51
C GLU A 147 8.32 32.00 -17.79
N PHE A 148 8.21 32.43 -16.54
CA PHE A 148 7.01 32.18 -15.74
C PHE A 148 5.74 32.80 -16.34
N HIS A 149 5.80 34.00 -16.92
CA HIS A 149 4.67 34.65 -17.56
C HIS A 149 4.07 33.82 -18.72
N LYS A 150 4.93 33.13 -19.48
CA LYS A 150 4.54 32.28 -20.61
C LYS A 150 4.22 30.84 -20.20
N HIS A 151 4.75 30.43 -19.05
CA HIS A 151 4.68 29.06 -18.52
C HIS A 151 4.25 29.09 -17.04
N PRO A 152 3.02 29.52 -16.74
CA PRO A 152 2.54 29.69 -15.37
C PRO A 152 2.42 28.36 -14.63
N GLU A 153 2.51 27.20 -15.30
CA GLU A 153 2.57 25.90 -14.63
C GLU A 153 3.82 25.75 -13.74
N LEU A 154 4.88 26.54 -13.95
CA LEU A 154 6.03 26.62 -13.04
C LEU A 154 5.62 26.99 -11.61
N LEU A 155 4.58 27.82 -11.47
CA LEU A 155 4.00 28.24 -10.19
C LEU A 155 3.30 27.07 -9.46
N LEU A 156 3.13 25.91 -10.08
CA LEU A 156 2.59 24.73 -9.39
C LEU A 156 3.66 23.91 -8.67
N ASN A 157 4.95 24.27 -8.79
CA ASN A 157 6.05 23.49 -8.25
C ASN A 157 5.87 23.23 -6.74
N PRO A 158 5.95 21.96 -6.30
CA PRO A 158 5.61 21.56 -4.93
C PRO A 158 6.65 21.95 -3.88
N SER A 159 7.90 22.17 -4.27
CA SER A 159 9.01 22.14 -3.30
C SER A 159 10.23 22.88 -3.80
N ILE A 160 10.99 23.47 -2.88
CA ILE A 160 12.29 24.08 -3.18
C ILE A 160 13.39 23.03 -3.47
N LYS A 161 13.17 21.78 -3.06
CA LYS A 161 14.19 20.72 -3.02
C LYS A 161 14.69 20.25 -4.39
N ASN A 162 13.90 20.47 -5.43
CA ASN A 162 14.26 20.11 -6.80
C ASN A 162 14.86 21.28 -7.59
N MET A 163 15.15 22.41 -6.93
CA MET A 163 15.61 23.64 -7.55
C MET A 163 17.06 23.94 -7.17
N MET A 164 17.78 24.50 -8.13
CA MET A 164 19.05 25.19 -7.96
C MET A 164 18.86 26.64 -8.42
N ILE A 165 19.05 27.60 -7.52
CA ILE A 165 18.66 29.00 -7.71
C ILE A 165 19.90 29.89 -7.68
N LYS A 166 20.01 30.80 -8.64
CA LYS A 166 21.11 31.75 -8.70
C LYS A 166 21.10 32.62 -7.45
N ARG A 167 22.20 32.65 -6.70
CA ARG A 167 22.26 33.33 -5.40
C ARG A 167 21.97 34.83 -5.52
N SER A 168 22.46 35.47 -6.58
CA SER A 168 22.20 36.90 -6.82
C SER A 168 20.72 37.19 -7.02
N LEU A 169 19.94 36.28 -7.63
CA LEU A 169 18.48 36.43 -7.75
C LEU A 169 17.83 36.63 -6.38
N ILE A 170 18.26 35.82 -5.40
CA ILE A 170 17.74 35.86 -4.02
C ILE A 170 18.17 37.14 -3.31
N ILE A 171 19.47 37.46 -3.35
CA ILE A 171 20.04 38.61 -2.63
C ILE A 171 19.55 39.94 -3.21
N ASP A 172 19.58 40.10 -4.53
CA ASP A 172 19.21 41.36 -5.21
C ASP A 172 17.73 41.69 -5.03
N ASN A 173 16.89 40.67 -4.85
CA ASN A 173 15.45 40.81 -4.59
C ASN A 173 15.09 40.70 -3.09
N GLN A 174 16.07 40.58 -2.20
CA GLN A 174 15.87 40.45 -0.74
C GLN A 174 14.90 39.32 -0.36
N LEU A 175 15.00 38.18 -1.06
CA LEU A 175 14.12 37.03 -0.82
C LEU A 175 14.61 36.25 0.41
N GLN A 176 13.67 35.88 1.28
CA GLN A 176 13.91 35.08 2.47
C GLN A 176 12.73 34.18 2.78
N PHE A 177 12.96 33.05 3.45
CA PHE A 177 11.87 32.22 3.95
C PHE A 177 11.15 32.95 5.07
N ASN A 178 9.81 32.96 5.05
CA ASN A 178 9.02 33.53 6.13
C ASN A 178 9.12 32.64 7.37
N GLU A 179 9.75 33.16 8.44
CA GLU A 179 10.05 32.39 9.65
C GLU A 179 8.82 31.99 10.48
N LEU A 180 7.69 32.66 10.25
CA LEU A 180 6.41 32.41 10.93
C LEU A 180 5.63 31.26 10.30
N LEU A 181 5.89 30.95 9.02
CA LEU A 181 5.18 29.89 8.31
C LEU A 181 5.71 28.52 8.71
N THR A 182 4.82 27.69 9.26
CA THR A 182 5.10 26.29 9.61
C THR A 182 4.44 25.28 8.65
N GLU A 183 3.48 25.72 7.85
CA GLU A 183 2.83 24.90 6.81
C GLU A 183 3.04 25.49 5.43
N GLN A 184 3.12 24.62 4.40
CA GLN A 184 3.47 25.06 3.03
C GLN A 184 4.72 25.97 3.01
N GLN A 185 5.67 25.71 3.91
CA GLN A 185 6.80 26.57 4.27
C GLN A 185 7.65 27.01 3.07
N ASP A 186 7.67 26.19 2.02
CA ASP A 186 8.47 26.39 0.80
C ASP A 186 7.69 27.16 -0.27
N LEU A 187 6.35 27.18 -0.22
CA LEU A 187 5.50 27.62 -1.33
C LEU A 187 5.71 29.10 -1.63
N LEU A 188 5.59 29.97 -0.63
CA LEU A 188 5.77 31.42 -0.78
C LEU A 188 7.14 31.75 -1.36
N PHE A 189 8.22 31.23 -0.77
CA PHE A 189 9.58 31.45 -1.24
C PHE A 189 9.79 30.96 -2.68
N THR A 190 9.25 29.78 -3.01
CA THR A 190 9.34 29.21 -4.35
C THR A 190 8.62 30.08 -5.39
N GLN A 191 7.42 30.59 -5.08
CA GLN A 191 6.70 31.53 -5.95
C GLN A 191 7.52 32.79 -6.19
N GLN A 192 8.04 33.40 -5.12
CA GLN A 192 8.86 34.61 -5.20
C GLN A 192 10.07 34.41 -6.11
N CYS A 193 10.76 33.27 -6.00
CA CYS A 193 11.87 32.93 -6.87
C CYS A 193 11.45 32.85 -8.35
N PHE A 194 10.35 32.17 -8.68
CA PHE A 194 9.87 32.10 -10.07
C PHE A 194 9.46 33.46 -10.62
N ILE A 195 8.75 34.26 -9.83
CA ILE A 195 8.28 35.60 -10.21
C ILE A 195 9.46 36.55 -10.46
N CYS A 196 10.52 36.46 -9.67
CA CYS A 196 11.72 37.27 -9.86
C CYS A 196 12.63 36.74 -10.99
N SER A 197 12.49 35.47 -11.39
CA SER A 197 13.35 34.85 -12.40
C SER A 197 13.00 35.31 -13.82
N ASN A 198 14.01 35.52 -14.65
CA ASN A 198 13.81 35.77 -16.07
C ASN A 198 13.66 34.45 -16.84
N LYS A 199 14.52 33.47 -16.53
CA LYS A 199 14.60 32.22 -17.29
C LYS A 199 14.86 31.02 -16.40
N VAL A 200 14.12 29.96 -16.65
CA VAL A 200 14.15 28.70 -15.90
C VAL A 200 14.51 27.55 -16.83
N TYR A 201 15.50 26.75 -16.44
CA TYR A 201 15.82 25.47 -17.06
C TYR A 201 15.04 24.33 -16.37
N VAL A 202 14.33 23.51 -17.15
CA VAL A 202 13.53 22.38 -16.65
C VAL A 202 13.99 21.09 -17.31
N THR A 203 14.60 20.18 -16.54
CA THR A 203 14.88 18.81 -17.01
C THR A 203 13.80 17.81 -16.59
N THR A 204 13.67 16.74 -17.37
CA THR A 204 12.85 15.58 -17.01
C THR A 204 13.55 14.57 -16.11
N ASP A 205 14.84 14.77 -15.86
CA ASP A 205 15.65 13.87 -15.03
C ASP A 205 15.23 13.94 -13.56
N ILE A 206 15.36 12.82 -12.87
CA ILE A 206 15.19 12.79 -11.42
C ILE A 206 16.43 13.45 -10.80
N VAL A 207 16.26 14.62 -10.20
CA VAL A 207 17.36 15.39 -9.59
C VAL A 207 17.50 15.07 -8.11
N ILE A 208 16.39 14.77 -7.44
CA ILE A 208 16.37 14.42 -6.02
C ILE A 208 15.43 13.25 -5.76
N LYS A 209 15.82 12.42 -4.79
CA LYS A 209 15.01 11.36 -4.22
C LYS A 209 14.59 11.79 -2.83
N VAL A 210 13.30 12.08 -2.67
CA VAL A 210 12.73 12.48 -1.40
C VAL A 210 12.25 11.24 -0.67
N ARG A 211 12.75 11.07 0.55
CA ARG A 211 12.31 9.96 1.38
C ARG A 211 10.93 10.28 1.92
N ASP A 212 9.97 9.43 1.60
CA ASP A 212 8.65 9.51 2.21
C ASP A 212 8.74 8.93 3.63
N LEU A 213 9.26 9.75 4.55
CA LEU A 213 9.13 9.56 5.99
C LEU A 213 7.73 9.93 6.47
N THR A 214 6.90 10.55 5.60
CA THR A 214 5.54 10.91 5.97
C THR A 214 4.76 9.63 6.25
N ASN A 215 4.59 9.41 7.54
CA ASN A 215 3.50 8.62 7.97
C ASN A 215 2.28 9.52 7.81
N SER A 216 1.38 9.16 6.89
CA SER A 216 0.11 9.86 6.68
C SER A 216 -0.63 10.15 7.98
N ASP A 217 -0.32 9.44 9.06
CA ASP A 217 -1.02 9.49 10.33
C ASP A 217 -0.50 10.54 11.32
N VAL A 218 0.74 11.04 11.22
CA VAL A 218 1.18 12.21 12.03
C VAL A 218 0.58 13.48 11.47
N ILE A 219 0.57 13.64 10.14
CA ILE A 219 -0.14 14.73 9.47
C ILE A 219 -1.65 14.63 9.71
N LYS A 220 -2.22 13.44 9.88
CA LYS A 220 -3.65 13.29 10.25
C LYS A 220 -3.93 13.62 11.72
N GLN A 221 -3.05 13.25 12.65
CA GLN A 221 -3.29 13.38 14.10
C GLN A 221 -3.00 14.78 14.66
N THR A 222 -2.13 15.60 14.04
CA THR A 222 -1.96 17.00 14.43
C THR A 222 -2.98 17.90 13.73
N SER A 223 -4.23 17.80 14.16
CA SER A 223 -5.33 18.69 13.80
C SER A 223 -5.31 19.92 14.71
N THR A 224 -4.36 20.83 14.49
CA THR A 224 -4.30 22.10 15.22
C THR A 224 -4.99 23.20 14.41
N LEU A 225 -5.63 24.14 15.11
CA LEU A 225 -6.09 25.39 14.50
C LEU A 225 -4.96 26.12 13.80
N GLU A 226 -3.77 26.08 14.40
CA GLU A 226 -2.53 26.66 13.88
C GLU A 226 -2.21 26.16 12.47
N PHE A 227 -2.48 24.90 12.13
CA PHE A 227 -2.28 24.39 10.77
C PHE A 227 -3.11 25.18 9.74
N PHE A 228 -4.41 25.35 10.00
CA PHE A 228 -5.30 26.05 9.07
C PHE A 228 -5.04 27.56 9.07
N ASP A 229 -4.68 28.12 10.22
CA ASP A 229 -4.25 29.52 10.34
C ASP A 229 -3.01 29.79 9.49
N ASN A 230 -2.00 28.92 9.53
CA ASN A 230 -0.81 29.03 8.68
C ASN A 230 -1.14 28.97 7.18
N LEU A 231 -2.15 28.18 6.77
CA LEU A 231 -2.60 28.18 5.37
C LEU A 231 -3.27 29.48 4.97
N LEU A 232 -4.07 30.09 5.87
CA LEU A 232 -4.65 31.41 5.66
C LEU A 232 -3.56 32.47 5.55
N VAL A 233 -2.59 32.49 6.47
CA VAL A 233 -1.44 33.41 6.41
C VAL A 233 -0.67 33.23 5.10
N THR A 234 -0.39 32.00 4.69
CA THR A 234 0.30 31.71 3.41
C THR A 234 -0.48 32.28 2.22
N GLN A 235 -1.80 32.10 2.19
CA GLN A 235 -2.67 32.63 1.14
C GLN A 235 -2.63 34.16 1.12
N THR A 236 -2.75 34.81 2.27
CA THR A 236 -2.72 36.27 2.39
C THR A 236 -1.37 36.85 1.95
N GLU A 237 -0.25 36.25 2.37
CA GLU A 237 1.09 36.67 1.96
C GLU A 237 1.30 36.54 0.45
N LEU A 238 0.80 35.45 -0.15
CA LEU A 238 0.83 35.28 -1.61
C LEU A 238 0.00 36.35 -2.31
N ILE A 239 -1.25 36.58 -1.90
CA ILE A 239 -2.10 37.62 -2.51
C ILE A 239 -1.42 38.98 -2.43
N ASN A 240 -0.90 39.35 -1.26
CA ASN A 240 -0.18 40.60 -1.05
C ASN A 240 1.03 40.71 -1.98
N TYR A 241 1.83 39.65 -2.11
CA TYR A 241 2.99 39.64 -2.99
C TYR A 241 2.60 39.80 -4.47
N TYR A 242 1.56 39.11 -4.93
CA TYR A 242 1.08 39.22 -6.31
C TYR A 242 0.50 40.60 -6.63
N ASN A 243 -0.17 41.23 -5.65
CA ASN A 243 -0.62 42.62 -5.74
C ASN A 243 0.58 43.58 -5.84
N LEU A 244 1.58 43.42 -4.98
CA LEU A 244 2.79 44.26 -4.98
C LEU A 244 3.58 44.17 -6.28
N LYS A 245 3.53 43.02 -6.96
CA LYS A 245 4.22 42.79 -8.24
C LYS A 245 3.36 43.08 -9.47
N ASP A 246 2.11 43.49 -9.30
CA ASP A 246 1.14 43.75 -10.40
C ASP A 246 0.96 42.56 -11.36
N ILE A 247 0.84 41.34 -10.80
CA ILE A 247 0.71 40.08 -11.56
C ILE A 247 -0.47 39.23 -11.07
N THR A 248 -1.50 39.87 -10.54
CA THR A 248 -2.68 39.22 -9.93
C THR A 248 -3.38 38.24 -10.87
N SER A 249 -3.33 38.46 -12.19
CA SER A 249 -3.84 37.54 -13.22
C SER A 249 -3.26 36.13 -13.12
N HIS A 250 -2.02 35.99 -12.64
CA HIS A 250 -1.34 34.70 -12.49
C HIS A 250 -1.71 33.97 -11.19
N TYR A 251 -2.26 34.65 -10.19
CA TYR A 251 -2.58 34.07 -8.87
C TYR A 251 -3.58 32.91 -8.97
N SER A 252 -4.52 32.98 -9.91
CA SER A 252 -5.52 31.94 -10.20
C SER A 252 -4.92 30.54 -10.40
N HIS A 253 -3.67 30.43 -10.87
CA HIS A 253 -2.97 29.16 -11.05
C HIS A 253 -2.60 28.49 -9.73
N VAL A 254 -2.29 29.28 -8.69
CA VAL A 254 -1.90 28.79 -7.35
C VAL A 254 -3.11 28.73 -6.43
N GLU A 255 -4.09 29.59 -6.63
CA GLU A 255 -5.31 29.68 -5.83
C GLU A 255 -6.08 28.35 -5.75
N LYS A 256 -6.31 27.70 -6.90
CA LYS A 256 -6.94 26.38 -6.95
C LYS A 256 -6.18 25.34 -6.14
N LYS A 257 -4.84 25.36 -6.21
CA LYS A 257 -3.97 24.44 -5.46
C LYS A 257 -4.13 24.64 -3.95
N LEU A 258 -4.13 25.89 -3.49
CA LEU A 258 -4.35 26.23 -2.08
C LEU A 258 -5.73 25.78 -1.60
N TRP A 259 -6.77 26.00 -2.40
CA TRP A 259 -8.13 25.58 -2.05
C TRP A 259 -8.29 24.05 -1.99
N ASP A 260 -7.80 23.34 -3.01
CA ASP A 260 -7.83 21.87 -3.04
C ASP A 260 -7.05 21.29 -1.85
N TYR A 261 -5.92 21.91 -1.48
CA TYR A 261 -5.14 21.51 -0.30
C TYR A 261 -5.91 21.77 1.00
N TYR A 262 -6.51 22.95 1.18
CA TYR A 262 -7.31 23.30 2.35
C TYR A 262 -8.46 22.29 2.57
N LEU A 263 -9.23 22.02 1.52
CA LEU A 263 -10.34 21.07 1.56
C LEU A 263 -9.87 19.64 1.88
N THR A 264 -8.80 19.19 1.23
CA THR A 264 -8.25 17.85 1.49
C THR A 264 -7.73 17.73 2.91
N SER A 265 -7.10 18.78 3.45
CA SER A 265 -6.68 18.85 4.85
C SER A 265 -7.86 18.84 5.80
N LEU A 266 -8.95 19.54 5.50
CA LEU A 266 -10.18 19.50 6.29
C LEU A 266 -10.77 18.09 6.34
N LEU A 267 -10.93 17.45 5.18
CA LEU A 267 -11.47 16.08 5.08
C LEU A 267 -10.63 15.05 5.85
N THR A 268 -9.30 15.19 5.80
CA THR A 268 -8.38 14.24 6.43
C THR A 268 -8.22 14.46 7.94
N LYS A 269 -8.33 15.71 8.40
CA LYS A 269 -8.12 16.09 9.81
C LYS A 269 -9.42 16.21 10.61
N ALA A 270 -10.59 16.31 9.98
CA ALA A 270 -11.88 16.52 10.67
C ALA A 270 -12.11 15.54 11.83
N TYR A 271 -11.84 14.25 11.62
CA TYR A 271 -11.99 13.19 12.63
C TYR A 271 -11.23 13.46 13.95
N TYR A 272 -10.09 14.15 13.88
CA TYR A 272 -9.24 14.42 15.04
C TYR A 272 -9.51 15.82 15.63
N PHE A 273 -10.34 16.61 14.97
CA PHE A 273 -10.55 18.01 15.34
C PHE A 273 -11.54 18.12 16.50
N PRO A 274 -11.14 18.73 17.63
CA PRO A 274 -12.03 18.85 18.79
C PRO A 274 -13.19 19.81 18.50
N SER A 275 -14.41 19.41 18.91
CA SER A 275 -15.64 20.17 18.64
C SER A 275 -15.62 21.59 19.23
N GLU A 276 -14.94 21.79 20.36
CA GLU A 276 -14.78 23.10 21.00
C GLU A 276 -13.98 24.10 20.14
N LYS A 277 -13.23 23.61 19.14
CA LYS A 277 -12.46 24.45 18.22
C LYS A 277 -13.17 24.73 16.88
N TYR A 278 -14.37 24.20 16.67
CA TYR A 278 -15.08 24.37 15.38
C TYR A 278 -15.41 25.82 15.06
N ASN A 279 -15.73 26.65 16.05
CA ASN A 279 -16.02 28.07 15.82
C ASN A 279 -14.77 28.85 15.37
N ASP A 280 -13.62 28.57 15.99
CA ASP A 280 -12.34 29.15 15.59
C ASP A 280 -11.97 28.71 14.16
N LEU A 281 -12.19 27.43 13.84
CA LEU A 281 -11.93 26.90 12.50
C LEU A 281 -12.89 27.47 11.46
N LEU A 282 -14.17 27.69 11.80
CA LEU A 282 -15.13 28.35 10.92
C LEU A 282 -14.66 29.75 10.56
N ARG A 283 -14.17 30.52 11.54
CA ARG A 283 -13.61 31.87 11.29
C ARG A 283 -12.44 31.81 10.30
N ILE A 284 -11.46 30.93 10.55
CA ILE A 284 -10.31 30.75 9.64
C ILE A 284 -10.78 30.30 8.24
N SER A 285 -11.70 29.35 8.16
CA SER A 285 -12.24 28.83 6.90
C SER A 285 -13.01 29.88 6.12
N SER A 286 -13.77 30.73 6.82
CA SER A 286 -14.47 31.88 6.26
C SER A 286 -13.48 32.88 5.67
N ASP A 287 -12.45 33.26 6.42
CA ASP A 287 -11.48 34.26 5.97
C ASP A 287 -10.65 33.72 4.80
N PHE A 288 -10.32 32.42 4.81
CA PHE A 288 -9.70 31.75 3.66
C PHE A 288 -10.60 31.78 2.43
N ALA A 289 -11.90 31.50 2.59
CA ALA A 289 -12.87 31.52 1.50
C ALA A 289 -13.08 32.93 0.92
N LYS A 290 -13.13 33.98 1.76
CA LYS A 290 -13.27 35.38 1.31
C LYS A 290 -12.10 35.84 0.42
N ASN A 291 -10.93 35.26 0.61
CA ASN A 291 -9.74 35.54 -0.18
C ASN A 291 -9.70 34.79 -1.53
N LEU A 292 -10.70 33.95 -1.83
CA LEU A 292 -10.80 33.25 -3.12
C LEU A 292 -11.54 34.10 -4.15
N SER A 293 -11.10 34.02 -5.40
CA SER A 293 -11.72 34.68 -6.54
C SER A 293 -13.06 34.03 -6.90
N GLU A 294 -14.05 34.83 -7.30
CA GLU A 294 -15.35 34.34 -7.76
C GLU A 294 -15.21 33.42 -8.99
N ASN A 295 -14.28 33.72 -9.90
CA ASN A 295 -14.01 32.94 -11.11
C ASN A 295 -13.57 31.50 -10.79
N LEU A 296 -12.77 31.29 -9.74
CA LEU A 296 -12.40 29.93 -9.30
C LEU A 296 -13.65 29.10 -8.99
N MET A 297 -14.59 29.72 -8.26
CA MET A 297 -15.81 29.06 -7.85
C MET A 297 -16.72 28.78 -9.04
N GLU A 298 -16.82 29.68 -10.02
CA GLU A 298 -17.67 29.45 -11.19
C GLU A 298 -17.19 28.28 -12.06
N ASN A 299 -15.88 28.26 -12.40
CA ASN A 299 -15.38 27.48 -13.54
C ASN A 299 -14.46 26.30 -13.20
N ASN A 300 -13.90 26.23 -11.99
CA ASN A 300 -12.75 25.35 -11.70
C ASN A 300 -12.84 24.54 -10.40
N THR A 301 -14.05 24.37 -9.82
CA THR A 301 -14.25 23.65 -8.56
C THR A 301 -15.32 22.57 -8.65
N SER A 302 -15.19 21.53 -7.81
CA SER A 302 -16.21 20.49 -7.71
C SER A 302 -17.49 21.06 -7.09
N LYS A 303 -18.63 20.40 -7.38
CA LYS A 303 -19.92 20.71 -6.77
C LYS A 303 -19.90 20.72 -5.23
N ILE A 304 -19.17 19.79 -4.62
CA ILE A 304 -19.01 19.72 -3.16
C ILE A 304 -18.15 20.88 -2.65
N SER A 305 -17.10 21.25 -3.38
CA SER A 305 -16.28 22.42 -3.06
C SER A 305 -17.12 23.70 -3.03
N LYS A 306 -18.10 23.85 -3.94
CA LYS A 306 -19.07 24.95 -3.92
C LYS A 306 -19.89 24.97 -2.64
N VAL A 307 -20.36 23.81 -2.18
CA VAL A 307 -21.10 23.72 -0.91
C VAL A 307 -20.22 24.16 0.27
N PHE A 308 -18.97 23.71 0.34
CA PHE A 308 -18.08 24.06 1.45
C PHE A 308 -17.77 25.56 1.44
N TYR A 309 -17.47 26.12 0.27
CA TYR A 309 -17.27 27.55 0.08
C TYR A 309 -18.47 28.36 0.58
N THR A 310 -19.69 27.99 0.17
CA THR A 310 -20.90 28.70 0.61
C THR A 310 -21.16 28.55 2.11
N ILE A 311 -20.90 27.38 2.70
CA ILE A 311 -20.99 27.20 4.17
C ILE A 311 -19.99 28.12 4.88
N PHE A 312 -18.76 28.22 4.38
CA PHE A 312 -17.71 29.05 4.99
C PHE A 312 -18.06 30.53 4.91
N LEU A 313 -18.52 31.02 3.76
CA LEU A 313 -18.92 32.43 3.60
C LEU A 313 -20.11 32.83 4.46
N ASN A 314 -21.10 31.94 4.61
CA ASN A 314 -22.30 32.21 5.41
C ASN A 314 -22.00 32.35 6.90
N GLN A 315 -20.85 31.84 7.38
CA GLN A 315 -20.43 31.90 8.78
C GLN A 315 -21.50 31.38 9.76
N ASN A 316 -22.33 30.41 9.35
CA ASN A 316 -23.34 29.79 10.19
C ASN A 316 -22.70 28.67 11.04
N PRO A 317 -22.62 28.82 12.39
CA PRO A 317 -22.00 27.82 13.24
C PRO A 317 -22.70 26.46 13.19
N GLU A 318 -24.04 26.43 13.17
CA GLU A 318 -24.80 25.19 13.17
C GLU A 318 -24.51 24.34 11.92
N GLU A 319 -24.45 24.99 10.75
CA GLU A 319 -24.14 24.31 9.49
C GLU A 319 -22.70 23.80 9.43
N PHE A 320 -21.76 24.58 9.94
CA PHE A 320 -20.36 24.17 9.98
C PHE A 320 -20.13 23.03 10.97
N HIS A 321 -20.76 23.07 12.15
CA HIS A 321 -20.71 21.97 13.12
C HIS A 321 -21.31 20.70 12.53
N LEU A 322 -22.44 20.81 11.84
CA LEU A 322 -23.03 19.67 11.12
C LEU A 322 -22.07 19.15 10.05
N LEU A 323 -21.45 20.01 9.25
CA LEU A 323 -20.45 19.63 8.25
C LEU A 323 -19.31 18.86 8.91
N MET A 324 -18.70 19.41 9.95
CA MET A 324 -17.59 18.78 10.67
C MET A 324 -17.98 17.43 11.26
N ASN A 325 -19.17 17.32 11.87
CA ASN A 325 -19.67 16.05 12.40
C ASN A 325 -19.85 14.99 11.30
N LEU A 326 -20.36 15.38 10.13
CA LEU A 326 -20.49 14.46 8.98
C LEU A 326 -19.14 14.06 8.38
N LEU A 327 -18.13 14.94 8.43
CA LEU A 327 -16.78 14.63 8.00
C LEU A 327 -16.07 13.69 8.97
N SER A 328 -16.29 13.89 10.28
CA SER A 328 -15.75 13.07 11.36
C SER A 328 -16.42 11.72 11.48
N ASP A 329 -17.70 11.58 11.11
CA ASP A 329 -18.38 10.30 11.19
C ASP A 329 -17.96 9.35 10.05
N ARG A 330 -17.09 8.41 10.41
CA ARG A 330 -16.57 7.35 9.53
C ARG A 330 -17.57 6.21 9.32
N SER A 331 -18.67 6.15 10.07
CA SER A 331 -19.70 5.11 9.96
C SER A 331 -20.81 5.44 8.95
N LEU A 332 -20.88 6.71 8.50
CA LEU A 332 -21.91 7.13 7.56
C LEU A 332 -21.76 6.45 6.21
N GLN A 333 -22.90 5.98 5.69
CA GLN A 333 -23.06 5.65 4.28
C GLN A 333 -23.07 6.95 3.47
N LYS A 334 -22.08 7.09 2.58
CA LYS A 334 -21.81 8.27 1.76
C LYS A 334 -22.25 8.07 0.31
N GLY A 335 -23.06 7.05 0.04
CA GLY A 335 -23.65 6.79 -1.27
C GLY A 335 -24.65 7.87 -1.66
N ALA A 336 -24.82 8.05 -2.97
CA ALA A 336 -25.80 8.94 -3.57
C ALA A 336 -27.21 8.56 -3.10
N VAL A 337 -28.01 9.58 -2.82
CA VAL A 337 -29.39 9.42 -2.38
C VAL A 337 -30.34 9.83 -3.50
N MET A 338 -31.41 9.07 -3.66
CA MET A 338 -32.48 9.39 -4.62
C MET A 338 -33.53 10.26 -3.92
N ILE A 339 -33.82 11.43 -4.50
CA ILE A 339 -34.85 12.36 -4.02
C ILE A 339 -35.67 12.78 -5.23
N GLU A 340 -36.98 12.49 -5.23
CA GLU A 340 -37.91 12.88 -6.31
C GLU A 340 -37.46 12.43 -7.71
N GLY A 341 -36.94 11.19 -7.83
CA GLY A 341 -36.51 10.61 -9.10
C GLY A 341 -35.16 11.11 -9.63
N LYS A 342 -34.44 11.94 -8.87
CA LYS A 342 -33.09 12.42 -9.19
C LYS A 342 -32.08 11.97 -8.15
N TYR A 343 -30.83 11.81 -8.56
CA TYR A 343 -29.74 11.42 -7.67
C TYR A 343 -28.97 12.64 -7.16
N TYR A 344 -28.62 12.60 -5.88
CA TYR A 344 -27.86 13.64 -5.22
C TYR A 344 -26.74 13.04 -4.39
N HIS A 345 -25.65 13.79 -4.23
CA HIS A 345 -24.61 13.45 -3.27
C HIS A 345 -25.20 13.39 -1.85
N TYR A 346 -24.69 12.49 -0.99
CA TYR A 346 -25.29 12.20 0.33
C TYR A 346 -25.48 13.44 1.23
N PHE A 347 -24.64 14.46 1.05
CA PHE A 347 -24.77 15.76 1.72
C PHE A 347 -26.14 16.42 1.51
N ALA A 348 -26.86 16.13 0.42
CA ALA A 348 -28.18 16.73 0.16
C ALA A 348 -29.22 16.34 1.22
N LYS A 349 -29.03 15.20 1.92
CA LYS A 349 -29.85 14.80 3.07
C LYS A 349 -29.71 15.76 4.25
N TYR A 350 -28.52 16.33 4.43
CA TYR A 350 -28.17 17.16 5.58
C TYR A 350 -28.18 18.65 5.24
N PHE A 351 -27.98 19.00 3.97
CA PHE A 351 -27.98 20.37 3.48
C PHE A 351 -28.95 20.55 2.30
N PRO A 352 -30.28 20.47 2.55
CA PRO A 352 -31.29 20.54 1.49
C PRO A 352 -31.25 21.86 0.71
N LYS A 353 -30.82 22.96 1.34
CA LYS A 353 -30.68 24.26 0.68
C LYS A 353 -29.61 24.31 -0.42
N TYR A 354 -28.67 23.36 -0.44
CA TYR A 354 -27.64 23.24 -1.47
C TYR A 354 -27.90 22.10 -2.47
N LYS A 355 -29.13 21.54 -2.48
CA LYS A 355 -29.50 20.38 -3.30
C LYS A 355 -29.21 20.58 -4.79
N GLU A 356 -29.36 21.79 -5.34
CA GLU A 356 -29.05 22.09 -6.74
C GLU A 356 -27.56 21.86 -7.08
N TYR A 357 -26.65 22.26 -6.18
CA TYR A 357 -25.22 21.98 -6.35
C TYR A 357 -24.92 20.50 -6.22
N LEU A 358 -25.70 19.76 -5.44
CA LEU A 358 -25.43 18.35 -5.10
C LEU A 358 -26.07 17.35 -6.06
N GLU A 359 -26.79 17.78 -7.10
CA GLU A 359 -27.38 16.88 -8.11
C GLU A 359 -26.29 16.15 -8.89
N ILE A 360 -26.39 14.83 -8.98
CA ILE A 360 -25.50 13.97 -9.77
C ILE A 360 -26.19 13.74 -11.12
N LYS A 361 -25.62 14.35 -12.17
CA LYS A 361 -26.16 14.26 -13.54
C LYS A 361 -25.57 13.09 -14.33
N GLU A 362 -24.34 12.71 -14.00
CA GLU A 362 -23.61 11.64 -14.67
C GLU A 362 -22.90 10.79 -13.62
N PHE A 363 -22.87 9.49 -13.88
CA PHE A 363 -22.19 8.51 -13.04
C PHE A 363 -20.99 7.91 -13.77
N ASN A 364 -20.00 7.48 -13.00
CA ASN A 364 -18.81 6.84 -13.53
C ASN A 364 -18.85 5.32 -13.34
N LEU A 365 -18.61 4.58 -14.42
CA LEU A 365 -18.41 3.13 -14.36
C LEU A 365 -16.94 2.81 -14.09
N HIS A 366 -16.66 2.17 -12.94
CA HIS A 366 -15.37 1.57 -12.63
C HIS A 366 -15.32 0.13 -13.12
N GLN A 367 -14.18 -0.32 -13.67
CA GLN A 367 -13.99 -1.72 -14.06
C GLN A 367 -12.54 -2.14 -13.92
N LYS A 368 -12.33 -3.43 -13.63
CA LYS A 368 -11.02 -4.06 -13.67
C LYS A 368 -11.13 -5.51 -14.10
N ILE A 369 -10.39 -5.86 -15.15
CA ILE A 369 -10.22 -7.24 -15.59
C ILE A 369 -9.03 -7.85 -14.86
N GLU A 370 -9.31 -8.86 -14.03
CA GLU A 370 -8.32 -9.59 -13.24
C GLU A 370 -7.85 -10.83 -14.00
N ILE A 371 -8.75 -11.51 -14.71
CA ILE A 371 -8.47 -12.63 -15.60
C ILE A 371 -8.94 -12.32 -17.01
N LEU A 372 -8.03 -12.49 -17.97
CA LEU A 372 -8.33 -12.62 -19.40
C LEU A 372 -7.42 -13.69 -19.98
N SER A 373 -8.00 -14.76 -20.50
CA SER A 373 -7.24 -15.83 -21.15
C SER A 373 -7.98 -16.31 -22.40
N LEU A 374 -7.25 -16.49 -23.50
CA LEU A 374 -7.79 -17.10 -24.71
C LEU A 374 -6.98 -18.34 -25.05
N ARG A 375 -7.60 -19.51 -24.93
CA ARG A 375 -7.00 -20.81 -25.29
C ARG A 375 -7.92 -21.53 -26.26
N GLY A 376 -7.50 -21.61 -27.54
CA GLY A 376 -8.38 -22.13 -28.59
C GLY A 376 -9.55 -21.18 -28.85
N ASP A 377 -10.78 -21.68 -28.71
CA ASP A 377 -12.02 -20.89 -28.74
C ASP A 377 -12.51 -20.42 -27.37
N ARG A 378 -11.82 -20.82 -26.29
CA ARG A 378 -12.26 -20.57 -24.92
C ARG A 378 -11.71 -19.24 -24.43
N LEU A 379 -12.57 -18.23 -24.36
CA LEU A 379 -12.30 -16.95 -23.72
C LEU A 379 -12.72 -17.03 -22.25
N GLN A 380 -11.78 -16.86 -21.34
CA GLN A 380 -12.06 -16.76 -19.91
C GLN A 380 -11.94 -15.30 -19.48
N VAL A 381 -12.97 -14.79 -18.79
CA VAL A 381 -13.03 -13.40 -18.27
C VAL A 381 -13.44 -13.43 -16.80
N GLY A 382 -12.73 -12.67 -15.96
CA GLY A 382 -13.04 -12.52 -14.54
C GLY A 382 -12.56 -11.16 -14.01
N GLY A 383 -13.26 -10.59 -13.05
CA GLY A 383 -12.94 -9.29 -12.49
C GLY A 383 -14.11 -8.65 -11.75
N PHE A 384 -14.15 -7.32 -11.76
CA PHE A 384 -15.23 -6.54 -11.16
C PHE A 384 -15.56 -5.29 -12.00
N ALA A 385 -16.80 -4.82 -11.89
CA ALA A 385 -17.28 -3.57 -12.45
C ALA A 385 -18.46 -3.05 -11.61
N PHE A 386 -18.42 -1.77 -11.24
CA PHE A 386 -19.43 -1.13 -10.40
C PHE A 386 -19.57 0.36 -10.77
N ILE A 387 -20.72 0.95 -10.45
CA ILE A 387 -20.99 2.38 -10.65
C ILE A 387 -20.54 3.14 -9.41
N GLU A 388 -19.64 4.11 -9.58
CA GLU A 388 -19.12 4.94 -8.49
C GLU A 388 -20.25 5.79 -7.88
N GLU A 389 -20.05 6.24 -6.64
CA GLU A 389 -20.99 7.08 -5.87
C GLU A 389 -22.33 6.44 -5.47
N ILE A 390 -22.77 5.30 -6.03
CA ILE A 390 -24.04 4.64 -5.64
C ILE A 390 -23.82 3.25 -5.02
N ASP A 391 -24.74 2.81 -4.16
CA ASP A 391 -24.80 1.42 -3.70
C ASP A 391 -25.04 0.48 -4.90
N ASN A 392 -24.18 -0.54 -5.06
CA ASN A 392 -24.23 -1.48 -6.18
C ASN A 392 -24.93 -2.81 -5.85
N LEU A 393 -25.64 -2.90 -4.72
CA LEU A 393 -26.49 -4.05 -4.41
C LEU A 393 -27.40 -4.42 -5.59
N ALA A 394 -27.48 -5.72 -5.87
CA ALA A 394 -28.19 -6.31 -7.00
C ALA A 394 -27.73 -5.81 -8.38
N SER A 395 -26.49 -5.33 -8.52
CA SER A 395 -25.95 -4.90 -9.82
C SER A 395 -25.87 -6.06 -10.83
N VAL A 396 -26.35 -5.79 -12.05
CA VAL A 396 -26.27 -6.73 -13.18
C VAL A 396 -25.14 -6.31 -14.11
N LYS A 397 -24.26 -7.26 -14.45
CA LYS A 397 -23.12 -7.03 -15.33
C LYS A 397 -23.27 -7.84 -16.61
N GLU A 398 -23.02 -7.21 -17.75
CA GLU A 398 -23.08 -7.86 -19.07
C GLU A 398 -21.80 -7.62 -19.86
N LEU A 399 -21.24 -8.69 -20.42
CA LEU A 399 -20.21 -8.61 -21.44
C LEU A 399 -20.88 -8.46 -22.80
N GLN A 400 -20.64 -7.34 -23.49
CA GLN A 400 -21.30 -7.02 -24.74
C GLN A 400 -20.30 -7.01 -25.90
N PHE A 401 -20.61 -7.71 -26.98
CA PHE A 401 -19.82 -7.81 -28.19
C PHE A 401 -20.51 -7.06 -29.32
N LYS A 402 -19.96 -5.90 -29.70
CA LYS A 402 -20.48 -5.08 -30.79
C LYS A 402 -19.72 -5.37 -32.08
N ASN A 403 -20.39 -5.96 -33.07
CA ASN A 403 -19.82 -6.20 -34.38
C ASN A 403 -19.59 -4.85 -35.11
N LYS A 404 -18.37 -4.64 -35.60
CA LYS A 404 -17.95 -3.39 -36.25
C LYS A 404 -18.55 -3.15 -37.63
N SER A 405 -18.97 -4.20 -38.36
CA SER A 405 -19.46 -4.05 -39.74
C SER A 405 -20.96 -3.77 -39.80
N ASN A 406 -21.75 -4.40 -38.94
CA ASN A 406 -23.22 -4.29 -38.97
C ASN A 406 -23.83 -3.70 -37.67
N GLY A 407 -23.01 -3.41 -36.65
CA GLY A 407 -23.48 -2.86 -35.38
C GLY A 407 -24.20 -3.84 -34.46
N GLN A 408 -24.33 -5.12 -34.84
CA GLN A 408 -25.01 -6.15 -34.05
C GLN A 408 -24.37 -6.26 -32.66
N LEU A 409 -25.20 -6.22 -31.61
CA LEU A 409 -24.78 -6.35 -30.23
C LEU A 409 -25.21 -7.72 -29.70
N ILE A 410 -24.25 -8.47 -29.17
CA ILE A 410 -24.50 -9.75 -28.48
C ILE A 410 -24.08 -9.55 -27.03
N SER A 411 -25.02 -9.69 -26.09
CA SER A 411 -24.78 -9.52 -24.66
C SER A 411 -24.80 -10.86 -23.95
N VAL A 412 -23.90 -11.04 -22.99
CA VAL A 412 -23.87 -12.21 -22.11
C VAL A 412 -23.83 -11.73 -20.66
N THR A 413 -24.84 -12.10 -19.89
CA THR A 413 -24.91 -11.79 -18.46
C THR A 413 -23.83 -12.55 -17.70
N LEU A 414 -23.13 -11.84 -16.81
CA LEU A 414 -22.11 -12.40 -15.94
C LEU A 414 -22.73 -12.71 -14.58
N GLU A 415 -22.43 -13.88 -14.04
CA GLU A 415 -22.88 -14.26 -12.70
C GLU A 415 -22.17 -13.40 -11.65
N THR A 416 -22.94 -12.80 -10.74
CA THR A 416 -22.41 -11.97 -9.66
C THR A 416 -21.55 -12.81 -8.71
N LEU A 417 -20.43 -12.22 -8.27
CA LEU A 417 -19.60 -12.72 -7.20
C LEU A 417 -19.54 -11.64 -6.13
N GLU A 418 -19.92 -11.98 -4.90
CA GLU A 418 -19.78 -11.05 -3.78
C GLU A 418 -18.29 -10.74 -3.55
N ARG A 419 -17.98 -9.45 -3.53
CA ARG A 419 -16.65 -8.88 -3.37
C ARG A 419 -16.71 -7.72 -2.37
N SER A 420 -16.96 -8.09 -1.12
CA SER A 420 -16.98 -7.19 0.05
C SER A 420 -15.73 -6.30 0.16
N ASP A 421 -14.60 -6.73 -0.40
CA ASP A 421 -13.38 -5.94 -0.43
C ASP A 421 -13.45 -4.70 -1.30
N LEU A 422 -14.34 -4.66 -2.30
CA LEU A 422 -14.49 -3.49 -3.17
C LEU A 422 -14.95 -2.27 -2.38
N SER A 423 -15.90 -2.44 -1.45
CA SER A 423 -16.36 -1.39 -0.54
C SER A 423 -15.18 -0.82 0.25
N TYR A 424 -14.32 -1.67 0.81
CA TYR A 424 -13.14 -1.22 1.55
C TYR A 424 -12.10 -0.53 0.66
N LEU A 425 -11.78 -1.12 -0.49
CA LEU A 425 -10.73 -0.65 -1.39
C LEU A 425 -11.05 0.70 -2.05
N PHE A 426 -12.32 0.94 -2.37
CA PHE A 426 -12.74 2.10 -3.14
C PHE A 426 -13.46 3.18 -2.32
N SER A 427 -14.06 2.83 -1.18
CA SER A 427 -14.80 3.80 -0.36
C SER A 427 -14.52 3.69 1.14
N LYS A 428 -13.57 2.84 1.59
CA LYS A 428 -13.37 2.55 3.03
C LYS A 428 -14.68 2.17 3.73
N ASN A 429 -15.49 1.35 3.05
CA ASN A 429 -16.80 0.87 3.48
C ASN A 429 -17.89 1.96 3.61
N SER A 430 -17.65 3.19 3.13
CA SER A 430 -18.69 4.23 3.13
C SER A 430 -19.71 4.09 2.01
N ILE A 431 -19.46 3.25 1.00
CA ILE A 431 -20.38 2.92 -0.09
C ILE A 431 -20.28 1.43 -0.36
N ASN A 432 -21.42 0.76 -0.48
CA ASN A 432 -21.47 -0.67 -0.74
C ASN A 432 -21.22 -0.99 -2.22
N TYR A 433 -20.09 -1.63 -2.50
CA TYR A 433 -19.69 -2.14 -3.80
C TYR A 433 -19.60 -3.68 -3.82
N SER A 434 -20.16 -4.36 -2.82
CA SER A 434 -19.98 -5.81 -2.64
C SER A 434 -20.44 -6.60 -3.86
N ASP A 435 -21.52 -6.19 -4.52
CA ASP A 435 -22.00 -6.86 -5.73
C ASP A 435 -21.24 -6.45 -7.01
N GLY A 436 -20.17 -5.65 -6.93
CA GLY A 436 -19.39 -5.24 -8.09
C GLY A 436 -18.61 -6.38 -8.76
N GLY A 437 -18.41 -7.51 -8.06
CA GLY A 437 -17.70 -8.68 -8.58
C GLY A 437 -18.53 -9.53 -9.55
N TYR A 438 -17.84 -10.27 -10.42
CA TYR A 438 -18.44 -11.34 -11.20
C TYR A 438 -17.54 -12.58 -11.25
N LYS A 439 -18.16 -13.76 -11.27
CA LYS A 439 -17.45 -15.04 -11.33
C LYS A 439 -16.66 -15.14 -12.63
N THR A 440 -15.55 -15.87 -12.58
CA THR A 440 -14.76 -16.14 -13.78
C THR A 440 -15.54 -17.06 -14.71
N THR A 441 -15.95 -16.54 -15.86
CA THR A 441 -16.75 -17.27 -16.86
C THR A 441 -15.90 -17.63 -18.06
N THR A 442 -16.13 -18.83 -18.62
CA THR A 442 -15.48 -19.29 -19.85
C THR A 442 -16.49 -19.38 -20.98
N PHE A 443 -16.24 -18.64 -22.06
CA PHE A 443 -17.07 -18.60 -23.27
C PHE A 443 -16.40 -19.37 -24.41
N GLU A 444 -17.15 -20.23 -25.09
CA GLU A 444 -16.73 -20.77 -26.38
C GLU A 444 -17.13 -19.80 -27.48
N LEU A 445 -16.21 -18.93 -27.88
CA LEU A 445 -16.49 -17.77 -28.72
C LEU A 445 -17.17 -18.14 -30.05
N SER A 446 -16.77 -19.25 -30.68
CA SER A 446 -17.37 -19.71 -31.93
C SER A 446 -18.82 -20.18 -31.82
N LYS A 447 -19.32 -20.44 -30.60
CA LYS A 447 -20.74 -20.78 -30.37
C LYS A 447 -21.61 -19.53 -30.16
N ILE A 448 -21.02 -18.45 -29.64
CA ILE A 448 -21.75 -17.23 -29.28
C ILE A 448 -21.59 -16.10 -30.28
N LEU A 449 -20.49 -16.07 -31.04
CA LEU A 449 -20.16 -15.00 -31.98
C LEU A 449 -20.01 -15.57 -33.40
N PRO A 450 -20.76 -15.02 -34.37
CA PRO A 450 -20.50 -15.22 -35.79
C PRO A 450 -19.08 -14.74 -36.21
N ASP A 451 -18.72 -15.05 -37.46
CA ASP A 451 -17.52 -14.49 -38.07
C ASP A 451 -17.62 -12.95 -38.13
N GLY A 452 -16.57 -12.26 -37.69
CA GLY A 452 -16.62 -10.80 -37.59
C GLY A 452 -15.47 -10.18 -36.80
N ASP A 453 -15.56 -8.86 -36.64
CA ASP A 453 -14.64 -8.07 -35.82
C ASP A 453 -15.45 -7.33 -34.75
N TYR A 454 -15.16 -7.63 -33.49
CA TYR A 454 -15.97 -7.22 -32.36
C TYR A 454 -15.21 -6.26 -31.45
N GLU A 455 -15.85 -5.17 -31.05
CA GLU A 455 -15.46 -4.38 -29.89
C GLU A 455 -16.19 -4.91 -28.65
N VAL A 456 -15.45 -5.08 -27.56
CA VAL A 456 -15.98 -5.68 -26.33
C VAL A 456 -16.22 -4.58 -25.29
N PHE A 457 -17.39 -4.59 -24.67
CA PHE A 457 -17.80 -3.66 -23.62
C PHE A 457 -18.21 -4.43 -22.35
N ILE A 458 -18.10 -3.77 -21.21
CA ILE A 458 -18.78 -4.16 -19.98
C ILE A 458 -19.89 -3.15 -19.72
N SER A 459 -21.10 -3.65 -19.49
CA SER A 459 -22.26 -2.87 -19.07
C SER A 459 -22.60 -3.22 -17.62
N VAL A 460 -22.97 -2.22 -16.83
CA VAL A 460 -23.41 -2.39 -15.44
C VAL A 460 -24.73 -1.65 -15.27
N LYS A 461 -25.71 -2.35 -14.70
CA LYS A 461 -27.02 -1.80 -14.35
C LYS A 461 -27.24 -1.87 -12.84
N VAL A 462 -27.67 -0.75 -12.25
CA VAL A 462 -28.02 -0.61 -10.83
C VAL A 462 -29.30 0.21 -10.75
N GLY A 463 -30.42 -0.41 -10.33
CA GLY A 463 -31.74 0.23 -10.41
C GLY A 463 -32.02 0.73 -11.83
N ASP A 464 -32.26 2.04 -11.95
CA ASP A 464 -32.54 2.72 -13.22
C ASP A 464 -31.27 3.22 -13.95
N ILE A 465 -30.10 3.15 -13.32
CA ILE A 465 -28.83 3.59 -13.93
C ILE A 465 -28.25 2.43 -14.74
N SER A 466 -27.91 2.68 -16.00
CA SER A 466 -27.21 1.73 -16.87
C SER A 466 -26.05 2.43 -17.57
N LEU A 467 -24.83 1.97 -17.29
CA LEU A 467 -23.61 2.50 -17.89
C LEU A 467 -22.86 1.40 -18.65
N LYS A 468 -22.21 1.78 -19.74
CA LYS A 468 -21.33 0.89 -20.51
C LYS A 468 -19.99 1.54 -20.81
N LYS A 469 -18.91 0.76 -20.76
CA LYS A 469 -17.56 1.21 -21.15
C LYS A 469 -16.84 0.11 -21.95
N PRO A 470 -15.95 0.48 -22.90
CA PRO A 470 -15.09 -0.49 -23.57
C PRO A 470 -14.31 -1.30 -22.54
N LEU A 471 -14.13 -2.60 -22.77
CA LEU A 471 -13.44 -3.48 -21.83
C LEU A 471 -11.93 -3.16 -21.81
N HIS A 472 -11.48 -2.44 -20.79
CA HIS A 472 -10.13 -1.88 -20.74
C HIS A 472 -9.12 -2.81 -20.04
N ILE A 473 -7.95 -3.04 -20.65
CA ILE A 473 -6.93 -3.95 -20.14
C ILE A 473 -5.73 -3.20 -19.56
N PHE A 474 -5.62 -3.21 -18.23
CA PHE A 474 -4.59 -2.50 -17.48
C PHE A 474 -3.23 -3.22 -17.45
N TYR A 475 -3.21 -4.56 -17.45
CA TYR A 475 -1.98 -5.33 -17.17
C TYR A 475 -1.41 -6.04 -18.40
N PHE A 476 -0.07 -6.05 -18.49
CA PHE A 476 0.66 -6.76 -19.54
C PHE A 476 0.46 -8.29 -19.46
N SER A 477 0.42 -8.88 -18.26
CA SER A 477 0.21 -10.33 -18.08
C SER A 477 -1.14 -10.79 -18.66
N THR A 478 -2.19 -10.00 -18.47
CA THR A 478 -3.53 -10.23 -19.01
C THR A 478 -3.51 -10.21 -20.55
N LYS A 479 -2.68 -9.35 -21.17
CA LYS A 479 -2.43 -9.36 -22.63
C LYS A 479 -1.61 -10.57 -23.07
N ALA A 480 -0.62 -10.98 -22.29
CA ALA A 480 0.23 -12.14 -22.60
C ALA A 480 -0.55 -13.46 -22.60
N ASN A 481 -1.62 -13.56 -21.80
CA ASN A 481 -2.50 -14.74 -21.72
C ASN A 481 -3.59 -14.77 -22.80
N SER A 482 -3.74 -13.70 -23.60
CA SER A 482 -4.68 -13.60 -24.70
C SER A 482 -3.93 -13.57 -26.04
N LYS A 483 -3.10 -14.60 -26.30
CA LYS A 483 -2.42 -14.74 -27.60
C LYS A 483 -3.42 -15.20 -28.68
N PRO A 484 -3.15 -14.90 -29.97
CA PRO A 484 -3.94 -15.45 -31.06
C PRO A 484 -4.07 -16.97 -30.94
N ALA A 485 -5.29 -17.46 -31.13
CA ALA A 485 -5.61 -18.87 -31.02
C ALA A 485 -6.23 -19.35 -32.34
N THR A 486 -5.96 -20.61 -32.67
CA THR A 486 -6.49 -21.22 -33.90
C THR A 486 -7.13 -22.55 -33.54
N THR A 487 -8.41 -22.70 -33.88
CA THR A 487 -9.15 -23.96 -33.75
C THR A 487 -9.08 -24.75 -35.05
N LYS A 488 -9.82 -25.87 -35.13
CA LYS A 488 -9.90 -26.66 -36.37
C LYS A 488 -10.38 -25.82 -37.56
N THR A 489 -11.33 -24.91 -37.34
CA THR A 489 -12.07 -24.18 -38.39
C THR A 489 -11.91 -22.64 -38.35
N HIS A 490 -11.56 -22.05 -37.21
CA HIS A 490 -11.51 -20.59 -37.04
C HIS A 490 -10.18 -20.11 -36.44
N SER A 491 -9.79 -18.89 -36.80
CA SER A 491 -8.72 -18.11 -36.19
C SER A 491 -9.36 -17.01 -35.35
N ILE A 492 -9.01 -16.97 -34.06
CA ILE A 492 -9.49 -15.96 -33.11
C ILE A 492 -8.30 -15.11 -32.67
N VAL A 493 -8.37 -13.82 -32.97
CA VAL A 493 -7.27 -12.89 -32.76
C VAL A 493 -7.76 -11.74 -31.87
N PRO A 494 -7.35 -11.71 -30.60
CA PRO A 494 -7.56 -10.54 -29.76
C PRO A 494 -6.54 -9.45 -30.11
N TYR A 495 -6.98 -8.19 -30.06
CA TYR A 495 -6.11 -7.02 -30.28
C TYR A 495 -6.58 -5.82 -29.45
N PHE A 496 -5.68 -4.86 -29.20
CA PHE A 496 -5.85 -3.89 -28.10
C PHE A 496 -5.62 -2.42 -28.48
N PRO A 497 -6.37 -1.83 -29.43
CA PRO A 497 -6.29 -0.40 -29.73
C PRO A 497 -6.63 0.41 -28.48
N LYS A 498 -5.77 1.38 -28.13
CA LYS A 498 -5.90 2.19 -26.89
C LYS A 498 -6.13 1.34 -25.61
N LYS A 499 -5.60 0.10 -25.59
CA LYS A 499 -5.75 -0.91 -24.52
C LYS A 499 -7.16 -1.47 -24.32
N ASN A 500 -8.12 -1.22 -25.21
CA ASN A 500 -9.46 -1.82 -25.15
C ASN A 500 -9.46 -3.19 -25.84
N LEU A 501 -10.20 -4.17 -25.34
CA LEU A 501 -10.27 -5.49 -25.96
C LEU A 501 -11.14 -5.46 -27.23
N HIS A 502 -10.55 -5.93 -28.31
CA HIS A 502 -11.26 -6.30 -29.53
C HIS A 502 -10.95 -7.75 -29.89
N ILE A 503 -11.90 -8.43 -30.54
CA ILE A 503 -11.76 -9.83 -30.94
C ILE A 503 -12.16 -9.97 -32.39
N ARG A 504 -11.27 -10.53 -33.20
CA ARG A 504 -11.52 -10.86 -34.60
C ARG A 504 -11.64 -12.37 -34.76
N ILE A 505 -12.74 -12.82 -35.35
CA ILE A 505 -13.03 -14.22 -35.65
C ILE A 505 -13.11 -14.37 -37.18
N LYS A 506 -12.30 -15.28 -37.72
CA LYS A 506 -12.27 -15.58 -39.16
C LYS A 506 -12.12 -17.08 -39.39
N LYS A 507 -12.83 -17.64 -40.37
CA LYS A 507 -12.53 -18.99 -40.89
C LYS A 507 -11.09 -19.08 -41.39
N THR A 508 -10.44 -20.22 -41.16
CA THR A 508 -9.02 -20.42 -41.51
C THR A 508 -8.72 -21.83 -42.01
N GLY A 509 -7.97 -21.91 -43.11
CA GLY A 509 -7.42 -23.16 -43.68
C GLY A 509 -6.01 -23.50 -43.15
N LEU A 510 -5.40 -24.55 -43.69
CA LEU A 510 -4.08 -25.06 -43.28
C LEU A 510 -2.94 -24.02 -43.39
N LEU A 511 -2.91 -23.23 -44.46
CA LEU A 511 -1.89 -22.19 -44.70
C LEU A 511 -1.94 -21.05 -43.68
N GLY A 512 -3.14 -20.67 -43.22
CA GLY A 512 -3.33 -19.66 -42.18
C GLY A 512 -2.78 -20.11 -40.83
N LYS A 513 -2.93 -21.40 -40.49
CA LYS A 513 -2.36 -22.00 -39.27
C LYS A 513 -0.84 -21.92 -39.25
N LEU A 514 -0.20 -22.22 -40.37
CA LEU A 514 1.27 -22.18 -40.49
C LEU A 514 1.80 -20.75 -40.32
N LYS A 515 1.15 -19.76 -40.95
CA LYS A 515 1.51 -18.34 -40.83
C LYS A 515 1.45 -17.83 -39.40
N THR A 516 0.35 -18.11 -38.67
CA THR A 516 0.19 -17.69 -37.27
C THR A 516 1.22 -18.36 -36.36
N LYS A 517 1.53 -19.64 -36.59
CA LYS A 517 2.56 -20.38 -35.83
C LYS A 517 3.95 -19.79 -36.05
N ILE A 518 4.32 -19.49 -37.29
CA ILE A 518 5.62 -18.86 -37.63
C ILE A 518 5.73 -17.48 -36.99
N GLN A 519 4.69 -16.64 -37.09
CA GLN A 519 4.67 -15.31 -36.47
C GLN A 519 4.82 -15.37 -34.94
N LYS A 520 4.15 -16.34 -34.29
CA LYS A 520 4.32 -16.57 -32.85
C LYS A 520 5.77 -16.94 -32.53
N SER A 521 6.33 -17.93 -33.22
CA SER A 521 7.70 -18.38 -32.99
C SER A 521 8.73 -17.26 -33.20
N PHE A 522 8.58 -16.45 -34.25
CA PHE A 522 9.47 -15.32 -34.50
C PHE A 522 9.42 -14.28 -33.37
N ARG A 523 8.22 -13.92 -32.91
CA ARG A 523 8.05 -12.96 -31.81
C ARG A 523 8.65 -13.48 -30.50
N ASP A 524 8.44 -14.75 -30.18
CA ASP A 524 8.98 -15.36 -28.97
C ASP A 524 10.52 -15.37 -29.03
N ILE A 525 11.14 -15.70 -30.17
CA ILE A 525 12.60 -15.63 -30.39
C ILE A 525 13.14 -14.21 -30.23
N VAL A 526 12.49 -13.20 -30.83
CA VAL A 526 12.91 -11.80 -30.71
C VAL A 526 12.89 -11.33 -29.26
N TYR A 527 11.88 -11.73 -28.48
CA TYR A 527 11.82 -11.39 -27.06
C TYR A 527 12.90 -12.08 -26.24
N GLU A 528 13.09 -13.40 -26.44
CA GLU A 528 14.13 -14.18 -25.78
C GLU A 528 15.52 -13.59 -26.05
N PHE A 529 15.83 -13.27 -27.31
CA PHE A 529 17.11 -12.68 -27.69
C PHE A 529 17.25 -11.24 -27.17
N GLY A 530 16.15 -10.49 -27.10
CA GLY A 530 16.11 -9.15 -26.49
C GLY A 530 16.47 -9.15 -25.01
N LEU A 531 16.18 -10.22 -24.25
CA LEU A 531 16.64 -10.34 -22.86
C LEU A 531 18.17 -10.42 -22.77
N LEU A 532 18.81 -11.11 -23.71
CA LEU A 532 20.27 -11.24 -23.77
C LEU A 532 20.94 -9.94 -24.23
N VAL A 533 20.51 -9.38 -25.36
CA VAL A 533 21.21 -8.29 -26.04
C VAL A 533 20.82 -6.91 -25.52
N LEU A 534 19.54 -6.67 -25.25
CA LEU A 534 19.04 -5.34 -24.88
C LEU A 534 18.97 -5.16 -23.36
N ARG A 535 18.62 -6.21 -22.60
CA ARG A 535 18.40 -6.12 -21.15
C ARG A 535 19.52 -6.70 -20.29
N ARG A 536 20.53 -7.32 -20.89
CA ARG A 536 21.67 -7.97 -20.20
C ARG A 536 21.23 -9.00 -19.14
N GLU A 537 20.06 -9.61 -19.28
CA GLU A 537 19.52 -10.61 -18.36
C GLU A 537 19.95 -12.05 -18.75
N TRP A 538 21.26 -12.32 -18.70
CA TRP A 538 21.81 -13.61 -19.16
C TRP A 538 21.25 -14.83 -18.40
N LYS A 539 20.94 -14.69 -17.10
CA LYS A 539 20.33 -15.77 -16.30
C LYS A 539 18.93 -16.13 -16.80
N SER A 540 18.08 -15.13 -17.07
CA SER A 540 16.75 -15.32 -17.66
C SER A 540 16.86 -16.02 -19.02
N PHE A 541 17.82 -15.60 -19.85
CA PHE A 541 18.08 -16.23 -21.15
C PHE A 541 18.49 -17.70 -21.02
N LEU A 542 19.43 -18.00 -20.13
CA LEU A 542 19.90 -19.36 -19.84
C LEU A 542 18.77 -20.29 -19.39
N ILE A 543 17.82 -19.79 -18.60
CA ILE A 543 16.66 -20.57 -18.15
C ILE A 543 15.79 -21.05 -19.31
N PHE A 544 15.58 -20.27 -20.39
CA PHE A 544 14.81 -20.76 -21.55
C PHE A 544 15.48 -21.99 -22.19
N TYR A 545 16.80 -21.95 -22.34
CA TYR A 545 17.56 -23.05 -22.93
C TYR A 545 17.55 -24.29 -22.01
N LEU A 546 17.88 -24.10 -20.72
CA LEU A 546 17.86 -25.18 -19.73
C LEU A 546 16.48 -25.80 -19.61
N TYR A 547 15.41 -25.01 -19.57
CA TYR A 547 14.05 -25.51 -19.54
C TYR A 547 13.73 -26.36 -20.78
N ARG A 548 14.02 -25.86 -22.00
CA ARG A 548 13.75 -26.61 -23.23
C ARG A 548 14.47 -27.96 -23.28
N LEU A 549 15.72 -28.01 -22.80
CA LEU A 549 16.52 -29.24 -22.74
C LEU A 549 16.05 -30.21 -21.65
N THR A 550 15.67 -29.70 -20.48
CA THR A 550 15.53 -30.53 -19.27
C THR A 550 14.09 -30.70 -18.78
N GLN A 551 13.12 -29.97 -19.34
CA GLN A 551 11.72 -30.00 -18.88
C GLN A 551 11.13 -31.41 -18.81
N ARG A 552 11.41 -32.29 -19.78
CA ARG A 552 10.88 -33.66 -19.79
C ARG A 552 11.46 -34.49 -18.64
N TYR A 553 12.77 -34.38 -18.42
CA TYR A 553 13.46 -35.06 -17.34
C TYR A 553 12.93 -34.65 -15.97
N TYR A 554 12.80 -33.33 -15.72
CA TYR A 554 12.33 -32.84 -14.41
C TYR A 554 10.83 -33.03 -14.18
N ARG A 555 9.99 -32.97 -15.23
CA ARG A 555 8.55 -33.26 -15.10
C ARG A 555 8.29 -34.71 -14.73
N ASN A 556 9.05 -35.65 -15.28
CA ASN A 556 8.92 -37.07 -14.94
C ASN A 556 9.30 -37.38 -13.47
N LYS A 557 9.94 -36.45 -12.76
CA LYS A 557 10.22 -36.60 -11.32
C LYS A 557 9.02 -36.26 -10.43
N HIS A 558 7.95 -35.67 -10.99
CA HIS A 558 6.76 -35.27 -10.25
C HIS A 558 7.09 -34.42 -9.01
N ILE A 559 7.85 -33.35 -9.21
CA ILE A 559 8.42 -32.55 -8.12
C ILE A 559 7.32 -31.82 -7.34
N TRP A 560 7.39 -31.88 -6.01
CA TRP A 560 6.65 -30.99 -5.11
C TRP A 560 7.60 -29.97 -4.52
N LEU A 561 7.23 -28.70 -4.59
CA LEU A 561 8.04 -27.60 -4.10
C LEU A 561 7.29 -26.88 -2.97
N ILE A 562 7.78 -27.08 -1.75
CA ILE A 562 7.21 -26.54 -0.51
C ILE A 562 8.05 -25.35 -0.05
N GLY A 563 7.43 -24.31 0.49
CA GLY A 563 8.16 -23.25 1.17
C GLY A 563 7.24 -22.33 1.96
N GLU A 564 7.83 -21.41 2.70
CA GLU A 564 7.13 -20.31 3.34
C GLU A 564 7.87 -19.01 3.00
N ARG A 565 8.15 -18.13 3.96
CA ARG A 565 9.09 -17.02 3.75
C ARG A 565 10.51 -17.58 3.56
N LYS A 566 11.36 -16.85 2.82
CA LYS A 566 12.72 -17.31 2.48
C LYS A 566 13.63 -17.54 3.70
N ASP A 567 13.27 -16.96 4.84
CA ASP A 567 14.06 -16.89 6.06
C ASP A 567 13.50 -17.73 7.22
N THR A 568 12.36 -18.41 7.03
CA THR A 568 11.71 -19.19 8.10
C THR A 568 11.45 -20.64 7.70
N ALA A 569 11.43 -21.53 8.70
CA ALA A 569 10.93 -22.89 8.60
C ALA A 569 10.21 -23.30 9.91
N GLN A 570 9.08 -22.64 10.18
CA GLN A 570 8.33 -22.82 11.43
C GLN A 570 6.83 -23.06 11.23
N ASP A 571 6.26 -22.71 10.06
CA ASP A 571 4.81 -22.69 9.85
C ASP A 571 4.27 -24.01 9.26
N ASN A 572 3.03 -24.01 8.79
CA ASN A 572 2.35 -25.16 8.17
C ASN A 572 3.18 -25.85 7.07
N SER A 573 3.98 -25.08 6.34
CA SER A 573 4.87 -25.62 5.31
C SER A 573 5.98 -26.49 5.89
N TYR A 574 6.59 -26.06 6.99
CA TYR A 574 7.60 -26.84 7.69
C TYR A 574 7.01 -28.14 8.25
N HIS A 575 5.87 -28.07 8.93
CA HIS A 575 5.25 -29.25 9.55
C HIS A 575 4.78 -30.28 8.52
N LEU A 576 4.21 -29.84 7.40
CA LEU A 576 3.88 -30.72 6.28
C LEU A 576 5.12 -31.38 5.67
N PHE A 577 6.18 -30.61 5.40
CA PHE A 577 7.42 -31.14 4.83
C PHE A 577 8.08 -32.15 5.78
N LYS A 578 8.15 -31.83 7.08
CA LYS A 578 8.65 -32.72 8.12
C LYS A 578 7.86 -34.03 8.16
N TYR A 579 6.53 -33.98 8.08
CA TYR A 579 5.69 -35.17 8.03
C TYR A 579 6.01 -36.04 6.79
N ILE A 580 6.11 -35.44 5.60
CA ILE A 580 6.44 -36.15 4.35
C ILE A 580 7.81 -36.84 4.43
N GLN A 581 8.82 -36.13 4.90
CA GLN A 581 10.19 -36.64 4.96
C GLN A 581 10.37 -37.72 6.04
N LYS A 582 9.82 -37.51 7.25
CA LYS A 582 9.91 -38.49 8.34
C LYS A 582 9.25 -39.83 8.01
N ASN A 583 8.13 -39.78 7.30
CA ASN A 583 7.39 -40.98 6.90
C ASN A 583 7.82 -41.53 5.53
N LYS A 584 8.83 -40.93 4.88
CA LYS A 584 9.31 -41.31 3.54
C LYS A 584 8.19 -41.46 2.50
N ILE A 585 7.21 -40.56 2.57
CA ILE A 585 6.00 -40.63 1.73
C ILE A 585 6.32 -40.25 0.28
N ARG A 586 7.28 -39.34 0.07
CA ARG A 586 7.63 -38.84 -1.27
C ARG A 586 9.08 -38.39 -1.39
N ASP A 587 9.82 -39.03 -2.29
CA ASP A 587 11.25 -38.71 -2.51
C ASP A 587 11.50 -37.35 -3.20
N ASN A 588 10.63 -36.95 -4.12
CA ASN A 588 10.78 -35.69 -4.90
C ASN A 588 10.01 -34.51 -4.29
N CYS A 589 10.00 -34.43 -2.95
CA CYS A 589 9.48 -33.28 -2.21
C CYS A 589 10.66 -32.40 -1.74
N TYR A 590 10.64 -31.12 -2.10
CA TYR A 590 11.75 -30.20 -1.81
C TYR A 590 11.28 -28.98 -1.03
N TYR A 591 12.07 -28.56 -0.06
CA TYR A 591 11.80 -27.34 0.71
C TYR A 591 12.65 -26.17 0.22
N LEU A 592 12.04 -25.00 0.07
CA LEU A 592 12.68 -23.75 -0.33
C LEU A 592 13.03 -22.90 0.89
N ILE A 593 14.31 -22.59 1.03
CA ILE A 593 14.80 -21.63 2.03
C ILE A 593 16.08 -20.97 1.54
N ASP A 594 16.38 -19.77 2.03
CA ASP A 594 17.74 -19.24 1.98
C ASP A 594 18.60 -20.00 2.99
N LYS A 595 19.62 -20.74 2.54
CA LYS A 595 20.48 -21.53 3.41
C LYS A 595 21.30 -20.68 4.40
N LYS A 596 21.31 -19.36 4.24
CA LYS A 596 21.87 -18.42 5.23
C LYS A 596 20.93 -18.11 6.39
N ALA A 597 19.66 -18.50 6.31
CA ALA A 597 18.68 -18.27 7.36
C ALA A 597 18.97 -19.14 8.59
N LYS A 598 18.67 -18.63 9.79
CA LYS A 598 18.85 -19.37 11.05
C LYS A 598 18.05 -20.66 11.05
N ASP A 599 16.84 -20.63 10.50
CA ASP A 599 15.92 -21.77 10.47
C ASP A 599 16.34 -22.89 9.50
N TYR A 600 17.36 -22.68 8.65
CA TYR A 600 17.91 -23.76 7.80
C TYR A 600 18.40 -24.94 8.65
N GLU A 601 18.90 -24.66 9.85
CA GLU A 601 19.36 -25.65 10.81
C GLU A 601 18.26 -26.65 11.21
N TYR A 602 16.98 -26.23 11.22
CA TYR A 602 15.85 -27.09 11.58
C TYR A 602 15.48 -28.09 10.49
N ILE A 603 15.90 -27.85 9.24
CA ILE A 603 15.48 -28.66 8.10
C ILE A 603 16.63 -29.36 7.37
N LYS A 604 17.89 -28.99 7.64
CA LYS A 604 19.06 -29.52 6.93
C LYS A 604 19.18 -31.04 7.00
N GLU A 605 18.75 -31.65 8.11
CA GLU A 605 18.81 -33.11 8.33
C GLU A 605 17.85 -33.90 7.43
N TYR A 606 16.74 -33.30 6.99
CA TYR A 606 15.72 -33.99 6.18
C TYR A 606 16.13 -34.16 4.71
N GLY A 607 17.20 -33.52 4.26
CA GLY A 607 17.62 -33.51 2.86
C GLY A 607 16.64 -32.74 1.95
N ASN A 608 16.82 -32.84 0.63
CA ASN A 608 15.94 -32.21 -0.39
C ASN A 608 15.71 -30.70 -0.23
N ILE A 609 16.71 -29.95 0.21
CA ILE A 609 16.61 -28.49 0.36
C ILE A 609 17.10 -27.77 -0.90
N VAL A 610 16.33 -26.79 -1.37
CA VAL A 610 16.65 -25.95 -2.53
C VAL A 610 16.94 -24.53 -2.05
N GLN A 611 18.10 -23.99 -2.45
CA GLN A 611 18.49 -22.61 -2.16
C GLN A 611 17.54 -21.64 -2.87
N TYR A 612 16.92 -20.76 -2.09
CA TYR A 612 16.10 -19.66 -2.60
C TYR A 612 16.88 -18.79 -3.59
N GLY A 613 16.23 -18.37 -4.67
CA GLY A 613 16.85 -17.57 -5.75
C GLY A 613 17.87 -18.30 -6.65
N SER A 614 18.12 -19.60 -6.47
CA SER A 614 19.06 -20.34 -7.33
C SER A 614 18.46 -20.69 -8.71
N LEU A 615 19.29 -21.01 -9.71
CA LEU A 615 18.81 -21.50 -11.02
C LEU A 615 17.99 -22.79 -10.87
N LYS A 616 18.36 -23.67 -9.94
CA LYS A 616 17.61 -24.90 -9.61
C LYS A 616 16.21 -24.57 -9.12
N HIS A 617 16.07 -23.54 -8.28
CA HIS A 617 14.77 -23.06 -7.81
C HIS A 617 13.88 -22.61 -8.98
N THR A 618 14.39 -21.74 -9.86
CA THR A 618 13.63 -21.26 -11.04
C THR A 618 13.23 -22.41 -11.96
N LEU A 619 14.13 -23.36 -12.22
CA LEU A 619 13.83 -24.51 -13.06
C LEU A 619 12.77 -25.40 -12.43
N TYR A 620 12.87 -25.69 -11.13
CA TYR A 620 11.89 -26.47 -10.39
C TYR A 620 10.52 -25.80 -10.39
N LEU A 621 10.44 -24.48 -10.20
CA LEU A 621 9.18 -23.74 -10.31
C LEU A 621 8.51 -23.90 -11.68
N LEU A 622 9.28 -24.00 -12.77
CA LEU A 622 8.75 -24.19 -14.13
C LEU A 622 8.35 -25.63 -14.44
N THR A 623 8.88 -26.62 -13.69
CA THR A 623 8.73 -28.05 -14.00
C THR A 623 8.04 -28.87 -12.92
N CYS A 624 7.77 -28.30 -11.74
CA CYS A 624 7.11 -28.99 -10.64
C CYS A 624 5.63 -29.24 -10.95
N ASP A 625 5.10 -30.29 -10.34
CA ASP A 625 3.66 -30.59 -10.39
C ASP A 625 2.90 -29.68 -9.43
N LYS A 626 3.50 -29.40 -8.25
CA LYS A 626 2.85 -28.67 -7.17
C LYS A 626 3.77 -27.64 -6.53
N THR A 627 3.26 -26.42 -6.34
CA THR A 627 3.82 -25.45 -5.37
C THR A 627 2.91 -25.41 -4.15
N ILE A 628 3.51 -25.49 -2.97
CA ILE A 628 2.78 -25.52 -1.69
C ILE A 628 3.40 -24.46 -0.78
N ASN A 629 2.59 -23.52 -0.30
CA ASN A 629 3.09 -22.44 0.57
C ASN A 629 2.07 -22.04 1.64
N ALA A 630 2.56 -21.67 2.82
CA ALA A 630 1.74 -21.11 3.91
C ALA A 630 1.31 -19.66 3.62
N TYR A 631 2.05 -18.95 2.77
CA TYR A 631 1.84 -17.58 2.35
C TYR A 631 1.59 -17.49 0.84
N SER A 632 1.46 -16.26 0.33
CA SER A 632 1.40 -16.00 -1.11
C SER A 632 2.67 -16.48 -1.82
N GLU A 633 2.54 -17.46 -2.73
CA GLU A 633 3.68 -17.94 -3.53
C GLU A 633 4.30 -16.83 -4.41
N ARG A 634 3.48 -15.86 -4.82
CA ARG A 634 3.95 -14.72 -5.63
C ARG A 634 4.91 -13.84 -4.83
N ALA A 635 4.69 -13.70 -3.52
CA ALA A 635 5.54 -12.92 -2.65
C ALA A 635 6.76 -13.71 -2.14
N ASN A 636 6.61 -15.04 -1.98
CA ASN A 636 7.57 -15.83 -1.20
C ASN A 636 8.24 -16.98 -1.97
N MET A 637 7.81 -17.32 -3.17
CA MET A 637 8.44 -18.36 -4.00
C MET A 637 8.97 -17.82 -5.32
N TYR A 638 8.30 -16.87 -5.96
CA TYR A 638 8.68 -16.46 -7.32
C TYR A 638 10.05 -15.77 -7.37
N THR A 639 10.90 -16.21 -8.31
CA THR A 639 12.18 -15.57 -8.63
C THR A 639 12.02 -14.51 -9.71
N HIS A 640 12.97 -13.58 -9.80
CA HIS A 640 13.00 -12.59 -10.88
C HIS A 640 13.02 -13.27 -12.26
N GLU A 641 13.88 -14.27 -12.43
CA GLU A 641 14.02 -15.03 -13.66
C GLU A 641 12.72 -15.75 -14.04
N TYR A 642 12.04 -16.37 -13.07
CA TYR A 642 10.74 -17.01 -13.28
C TYR A 642 9.70 -16.03 -13.83
N LEU A 643 9.61 -14.84 -13.24
CA LEU A 643 8.69 -13.79 -13.69
C LEU A 643 9.01 -13.31 -15.11
N GLN A 644 10.29 -13.23 -15.50
CA GLN A 644 10.67 -12.86 -16.87
C GLN A 644 10.29 -13.93 -17.87
N VAL A 645 10.46 -15.21 -17.52
CA VAL A 645 10.03 -16.34 -18.34
C VAL A 645 8.52 -16.30 -18.57
N LEU A 646 7.72 -16.11 -17.51
CA LEU A 646 6.25 -16.07 -17.64
C LEU A 646 5.72 -14.87 -18.43
N LYS A 647 6.48 -13.78 -18.58
CA LYS A 647 6.09 -12.67 -19.48
C LYS A 647 6.11 -13.12 -20.95
N CYS A 648 7.03 -14.02 -21.31
CA CYS A 648 7.17 -14.55 -22.66
C CYS A 648 6.33 -15.81 -22.86
N HIS A 649 6.44 -16.77 -21.93
CA HIS A 649 5.83 -18.09 -21.97
C HIS A 649 4.98 -18.36 -20.72
N PRO A 650 3.83 -17.66 -20.54
CA PRO A 650 2.94 -17.94 -19.43
C PRO A 650 2.42 -19.38 -19.44
N GLU A 651 2.36 -20.03 -20.62
CA GLU A 651 1.94 -21.42 -20.77
C GLU A 651 2.91 -22.47 -20.16
N TRP A 652 4.12 -22.05 -19.74
CA TRP A 652 5.08 -22.93 -19.07
C TRP A 652 4.76 -23.15 -17.60
N GLN A 653 3.99 -22.24 -16.98
CA GLN A 653 3.43 -22.46 -15.65
C GLN A 653 2.31 -23.50 -15.74
N GLN A 654 2.59 -24.72 -15.28
CA GLN A 654 1.67 -25.86 -15.33
C GLN A 654 1.44 -26.50 -13.96
N ASN A 655 2.13 -26.00 -12.93
CA ASN A 655 1.99 -26.48 -11.57
C ASN A 655 0.60 -26.16 -11.01
N GLN A 656 0.07 -27.08 -10.21
CA GLN A 656 -1.04 -26.81 -9.30
C GLN A 656 -0.50 -26.00 -8.12
N LYS A 657 -1.21 -24.93 -7.77
CA LYS A 657 -0.81 -24.02 -6.68
C LYS A 657 -1.65 -24.32 -5.46
N ILE A 658 -1.01 -24.60 -4.33
CA ILE A 658 -1.68 -25.00 -3.10
C ILE A 658 -1.35 -23.97 -2.01
N LEU A 659 -2.40 -23.42 -1.39
CA LEU A 659 -2.26 -22.55 -0.22
C LEU A 659 -2.63 -23.33 1.04
N ILE A 660 -1.68 -23.43 1.98
CA ILE A 660 -1.88 -24.11 3.27
C ILE A 660 -1.96 -23.17 4.47
N GLN A 661 -2.09 -21.88 4.19
CA GLN A 661 -2.30 -20.78 5.14
C GLN A 661 -1.21 -20.62 6.21
N HIS A 662 -1.24 -19.48 6.90
CA HIS A 662 -0.35 -19.13 8.03
C HIS A 662 -1.15 -18.71 9.27
N GLY A 663 -2.45 -19.02 9.30
CA GLY A 663 -3.39 -18.70 10.36
C GLY A 663 -4.83 -18.70 9.82
N VAL A 664 -5.80 -18.74 10.75
CA VAL A 664 -7.22 -18.77 10.43
C VAL A 664 -7.67 -17.45 9.80
N ILE A 665 -8.34 -17.51 8.65
CA ILE A 665 -8.96 -16.37 7.99
C ILE A 665 -10.37 -16.19 8.54
N GLY A 666 -10.68 -15.00 9.04
CA GLY A 666 -12.04 -14.69 9.51
C GLY A 666 -12.13 -13.44 10.38
N VAL A 667 -11.08 -13.06 11.12
CA VAL A 667 -11.04 -11.80 11.90
C VAL A 667 -10.84 -10.58 10.99
N SER A 668 -10.11 -10.75 9.89
CA SER A 668 -9.88 -9.72 8.86
C SER A 668 -10.10 -10.29 7.46
N ARG A 669 -10.70 -9.49 6.57
CA ARG A 669 -10.91 -9.83 5.16
C ARG A 669 -9.62 -9.67 4.35
N VAL A 670 -9.16 -10.77 3.76
CA VAL A 670 -7.97 -10.83 2.89
C VAL A 670 -8.29 -11.27 1.46
N ASN A 671 -9.58 -11.31 1.09
CA ASN A 671 -10.06 -11.62 -0.27
C ASN A 671 -9.41 -10.75 -1.34
N HIS A 672 -9.20 -9.44 -1.12
CA HIS A 672 -8.50 -8.59 -2.10
C HIS A 672 -7.08 -9.07 -2.49
N VAL A 673 -6.42 -9.83 -1.62
CA VAL A 673 -5.10 -10.42 -1.88
C VAL A 673 -5.22 -11.84 -2.41
N LEU A 674 -6.07 -12.66 -1.79
CA LEU A 674 -6.12 -14.10 -2.01
C LEU A 674 -7.22 -14.55 -2.99
N ASN A 675 -8.01 -13.61 -3.55
CA ASN A 675 -9.05 -13.91 -4.53
C ASN A 675 -8.51 -14.79 -5.68
N LYS A 676 -9.33 -15.75 -6.11
CA LYS A 676 -9.01 -16.70 -7.17
C LYS A 676 -8.56 -16.02 -8.45
N ASN A 677 -9.15 -14.88 -8.80
CA ASN A 677 -8.81 -14.18 -10.03
C ASN A 677 -7.36 -13.67 -10.04
N ARG A 678 -6.78 -13.46 -8.85
CA ARG A 678 -5.42 -12.95 -8.67
C ARG A 678 -4.42 -14.06 -8.40
N MET A 679 -4.77 -15.00 -7.53
CA MET A 679 -3.85 -16.04 -7.05
C MET A 679 -4.06 -17.37 -7.77
N GLY A 680 -5.30 -17.74 -8.08
CA GLY A 680 -5.65 -18.94 -8.84
C GLY A 680 -5.13 -20.23 -8.21
N TYR A 681 -5.25 -20.38 -6.89
CA TYR A 681 -4.92 -21.63 -6.21
C TYR A 681 -5.84 -22.77 -6.68
N SER A 682 -5.26 -23.95 -6.85
CA SER A 682 -5.96 -25.19 -7.21
C SER A 682 -6.55 -25.89 -5.98
N LEU A 683 -5.98 -25.63 -4.80
CA LEU A 683 -6.48 -26.09 -3.50
C LEU A 683 -6.14 -25.06 -2.42
N PHE A 684 -7.12 -24.80 -1.57
CA PHE A 684 -7.05 -23.93 -0.41
C PHE A 684 -7.35 -24.78 0.84
N ILE A 685 -6.37 -24.96 1.71
CA ILE A 685 -6.57 -25.66 2.97
C ILE A 685 -7.08 -24.64 4.00
N VAL A 686 -8.10 -25.02 4.76
CA VAL A 686 -8.76 -24.16 5.77
C VAL A 686 -8.92 -24.90 7.11
N SER A 687 -9.20 -24.13 8.16
CA SER A 687 -9.29 -24.60 9.54
C SER A 687 -10.65 -25.13 9.96
N SER A 688 -11.73 -24.76 9.26
CA SER A 688 -13.12 -25.07 9.61
C SER A 688 -14.08 -24.93 8.42
N ASP A 689 -15.29 -25.46 8.56
CA ASP A 689 -16.37 -25.26 7.58
C ASP A 689 -16.79 -23.78 7.48
N PHE A 690 -16.77 -23.04 8.58
CA PHE A 690 -17.00 -21.59 8.57
C PHE A 690 -16.01 -20.87 7.64
N GLU A 691 -14.73 -21.18 7.76
CA GLU A 691 -13.71 -20.58 6.90
C GLU A 691 -13.90 -21.03 5.44
N LYS A 692 -14.26 -22.30 5.21
CA LYS A 692 -14.59 -22.78 3.86
C LYS A 692 -15.70 -21.96 3.22
N ASP A 693 -16.81 -21.74 3.94
CA ASP A 693 -17.95 -20.97 3.44
C ASP A 693 -17.53 -19.53 3.10
N HIS A 694 -16.75 -18.89 3.97
CA HIS A 694 -16.21 -17.55 3.71
C HIS A 694 -15.34 -17.49 2.45
N ILE A 695 -14.45 -18.47 2.23
CA ILE A 695 -13.59 -18.53 1.04
C ILE A 695 -14.42 -18.80 -0.22
N VAL A 696 -15.40 -19.69 -0.18
CA VAL A 696 -16.25 -20.01 -1.32
C VAL A 696 -17.10 -18.81 -1.74
N ASN A 697 -17.72 -18.13 -0.77
CA ASN A 697 -18.64 -17.03 -1.03
C ASN A 697 -17.93 -15.75 -1.50
N GLU A 698 -16.79 -15.39 -0.91
CA GLU A 698 -16.16 -14.07 -1.15
C GLU A 698 -14.85 -14.11 -1.96
N PHE A 699 -14.15 -15.26 -2.04
CA PHE A 699 -12.82 -15.34 -2.69
C PHE A 699 -12.91 -15.93 -4.10
N GLY A 700 -14.07 -16.44 -4.50
CA GLY A 700 -14.34 -16.97 -5.84
C GLY A 700 -13.82 -18.40 -6.08
N TYR A 701 -13.46 -19.14 -5.03
CA TYR A 701 -13.10 -20.55 -5.11
C TYR A 701 -14.35 -21.44 -5.09
N ALA A 702 -14.30 -22.57 -5.78
CA ALA A 702 -15.36 -23.57 -5.75
C ALA A 702 -15.23 -24.46 -4.51
N GLU A 703 -16.31 -25.11 -4.07
CA GLU A 703 -16.31 -25.97 -2.89
C GLU A 703 -15.25 -27.08 -2.94
N ASN A 704 -15.02 -27.68 -4.12
CA ASN A 704 -14.02 -28.73 -4.29
C ASN A 704 -12.58 -28.21 -4.33
N GLU A 705 -12.38 -26.90 -4.43
CA GLU A 705 -11.07 -26.22 -4.36
C GLU A 705 -10.71 -25.83 -2.93
N VAL A 706 -11.58 -26.07 -1.94
CA VAL A 706 -11.36 -25.73 -0.54
C VAL A 706 -11.51 -26.98 0.32
N ALA A 707 -10.49 -27.32 1.09
CA ALA A 707 -10.46 -28.53 1.92
C ALA A 707 -10.31 -28.19 3.40
N VAL A 708 -11.22 -28.70 4.21
CA VAL A 708 -11.23 -28.55 5.67
C VAL A 708 -10.40 -29.67 6.28
N THR A 709 -9.17 -29.35 6.65
CA THR A 709 -8.20 -30.32 7.18
C THR A 709 -7.47 -29.82 8.40
N GLY A 710 -7.66 -28.56 8.78
CA GLY A 710 -6.92 -27.91 9.86
C GLY A 710 -5.49 -27.54 9.44
N LEU A 711 -4.78 -26.89 10.35
CA LEU A 711 -3.44 -26.38 10.08
C LEU A 711 -2.39 -27.41 10.51
N ALA A 712 -1.46 -27.76 9.61
CA ALA A 712 -0.43 -28.77 9.88
C ALA A 712 0.40 -28.48 11.14
N ARG A 713 0.59 -27.20 11.49
CA ARG A 713 1.33 -26.79 12.69
C ARG A 713 0.65 -27.15 14.00
N TRP A 714 -0.66 -27.39 13.98
CA TRP A 714 -1.43 -27.78 15.16
C TRP A 714 -1.06 -29.17 15.69
N ASP A 715 -0.56 -30.05 14.83
CA ASP A 715 -0.04 -31.37 15.26
C ASP A 715 1.10 -31.23 16.27
N ALA A 716 1.84 -30.12 16.21
CA ALA A 716 2.92 -29.83 17.13
C ALA A 716 2.45 -29.07 18.38
N LEU A 717 1.21 -28.58 18.46
CA LEU A 717 0.72 -27.83 19.62
C LEU A 717 0.36 -28.77 20.76
N GLU A 718 1.02 -28.55 21.89
CA GLU A 718 0.82 -29.33 23.12
C GLU A 718 0.82 -28.36 24.30
N ASN A 719 -0.13 -28.53 25.22
CA ASN A 719 -0.14 -27.75 26.44
C ASN A 719 0.97 -28.24 27.36
N THR A 720 2.06 -27.47 27.47
CA THR A 720 3.17 -27.70 28.41
C THR A 720 3.19 -26.65 29.53
N GLY A 721 2.09 -25.91 29.69
CA GLY A 721 1.94 -24.87 30.71
C GLY A 721 1.82 -25.47 32.10
N ASN A 722 2.16 -24.66 33.11
CA ASN A 722 2.12 -25.06 34.52
C ASN A 722 1.02 -24.32 35.31
N GLY A 723 0.14 -23.60 34.62
CA GLY A 723 -0.93 -22.79 35.19
C GLY A 723 -0.47 -21.44 35.75
N LYS A 724 0.75 -20.97 35.45
CA LYS A 724 1.35 -19.78 36.07
C LYS A 724 1.83 -18.70 35.11
N THR A 725 1.75 -18.92 33.80
CA THR A 725 2.34 -18.00 32.82
C THR A 725 1.26 -17.32 31.98
N ILE A 726 1.26 -15.99 31.95
CA ILE A 726 0.39 -15.17 31.11
C ILE A 726 1.23 -14.63 29.96
N LEU A 727 0.75 -14.77 28.72
CA LEU A 727 1.38 -14.21 27.53
C LEU A 727 0.58 -13.00 27.05
N ILE A 728 1.22 -11.85 26.97
CA ILE A 728 0.64 -10.63 26.39
C ILE A 728 1.27 -10.41 25.02
N MET A 729 0.47 -10.55 23.95
CA MET A 729 0.96 -10.60 22.57
C MET A 729 0.14 -9.72 21.61
N PRO A 730 0.25 -8.39 21.71
CA PRO A 730 -0.54 -7.47 20.91
C PRO A 730 -0.10 -7.39 19.45
N THR A 731 -1.07 -7.18 18.56
CA THR A 731 -0.84 -6.98 17.12
C THR A 731 -0.16 -5.62 16.88
N TRP A 732 0.51 -5.43 15.75
CA TRP A 732 1.07 -4.12 15.37
C TRP A 732 0.00 -3.17 14.86
N ARG A 733 0.31 -1.88 14.79
CA ARG A 733 -0.54 -0.84 14.19
C ARG A 733 0.20 -0.16 13.05
N ASN A 734 -0.45 -0.02 11.89
CA ASN A 734 0.20 0.55 10.70
C ASN A 734 0.41 2.06 10.81
N TRP A 735 -0.30 2.72 11.72
CA TRP A 735 -0.09 4.14 12.03
C TRP A 735 1.08 4.39 12.99
N ASN A 736 1.71 3.35 13.55
CA ASN A 736 2.92 3.45 14.37
C ASN A 736 4.16 3.08 13.53
N LYS A 737 4.78 4.07 12.85
CA LYS A 737 5.95 3.86 11.97
C LYS A 737 7.26 4.49 12.47
N SER A 738 7.29 4.98 13.69
CA SER A 738 8.51 5.48 14.34
C SER A 738 8.41 5.28 15.85
N THR A 739 9.56 5.34 16.53
CA THR A 739 9.63 5.26 18.00
C THR A 739 8.80 6.35 18.67
N GLN A 740 8.92 7.61 18.22
CA GLN A 740 8.15 8.72 18.78
C GLN A 740 6.63 8.54 18.61
N GLN A 741 6.18 8.08 17.45
CA GLN A 741 4.76 7.80 17.21
C GLN A 741 4.24 6.68 18.10
N LEU A 742 5.03 5.60 18.23
CA LEU A 742 4.68 4.50 19.09
C LEU A 742 4.52 5.00 20.53
N MET A 743 5.52 5.71 21.08
CA MET A 743 5.50 6.21 22.46
C MET A 743 4.30 7.14 22.76
N ASN A 744 3.85 7.93 21.79
CA ASN A 744 2.69 8.83 21.96
C ASN A 744 1.35 8.18 21.59
N SER A 745 1.34 6.92 21.16
CA SER A 745 0.11 6.26 20.70
C SER A 745 -0.74 5.73 21.86
N GLU A 746 -2.06 5.73 21.69
CA GLU A 746 -2.98 5.04 22.61
C GLU A 746 -2.54 3.57 22.83
N TYR A 747 -2.10 2.89 21.77
CA TYR A 747 -1.58 1.53 21.84
C TYR A 747 -0.48 1.37 22.89
N PHE A 748 0.53 2.24 22.86
CA PHE A 748 1.64 2.18 23.81
C PHE A 748 1.15 2.54 25.21
N ASN A 749 0.37 3.62 25.34
CA ASN A 749 -0.17 4.06 26.62
C ASN A 749 -0.99 2.96 27.32
N ARG A 750 -1.88 2.26 26.60
CA ARG A 750 -2.73 1.19 27.17
C ARG A 750 -1.92 0.00 27.66
N TYR A 751 -0.99 -0.53 26.85
CA TYR A 751 -0.19 -1.68 27.28
C TYR A 751 0.86 -1.33 28.34
N PHE A 752 1.49 -0.16 28.27
CA PHE A 752 2.46 0.28 29.28
C PHE A 752 1.78 0.63 30.61
N SER A 753 0.59 1.23 30.57
CA SER A 753 -0.24 1.46 31.75
C SER A 753 -0.56 0.13 32.43
N LEU A 754 -1.12 -0.84 31.69
CA LEU A 754 -1.41 -2.18 32.21
C LEU A 754 -0.18 -2.86 32.84
N LEU A 755 0.96 -2.88 32.13
CA LEU A 755 2.19 -3.53 32.60
C LEU A 755 2.80 -2.83 33.83
N SER A 756 2.58 -1.52 33.97
CA SER A 756 3.05 -0.72 35.12
C SER A 756 2.04 -0.66 36.27
N ASN A 757 0.87 -1.27 36.12
CA ASN A 757 -0.22 -1.13 37.07
C ASN A 757 0.11 -1.83 38.42
N PRO A 758 0.08 -1.11 39.56
CA PRO A 758 0.39 -1.70 40.88
C PRO A 758 -0.55 -2.84 41.29
N GLU A 759 -1.83 -2.77 40.92
CA GLU A 759 -2.79 -3.84 41.19
C GLU A 759 -2.43 -5.11 40.41
N LEU A 760 -2.00 -4.98 39.15
CA LEU A 760 -1.49 -6.10 38.38
C LEU A 760 -0.32 -6.77 39.11
N HIS A 761 0.65 -5.97 39.59
CA HIS A 761 1.82 -6.50 40.30
C HIS A 761 1.41 -7.28 41.55
N GLN A 762 0.47 -6.77 42.34
CA GLN A 762 -0.08 -7.46 43.51
C GLN A 762 -0.76 -8.78 43.15
N ILE A 763 -1.53 -8.82 42.05
CA ILE A 763 -2.17 -10.05 41.55
C ILE A 763 -1.09 -11.08 41.17
N LEU A 764 -0.03 -10.67 40.48
CA LEU A 764 1.07 -11.56 40.08
C LEU A 764 1.81 -12.13 41.29
N GLU A 765 2.09 -11.31 42.30
CA GLU A 765 2.79 -11.74 43.51
C GLU A 765 1.95 -12.69 44.35
N LYS A 766 0.69 -12.33 44.63
CA LYS A 766 -0.23 -13.11 45.47
C LYS A 766 -0.49 -14.50 44.91
N ASN A 767 -0.56 -14.62 43.58
CA ASN A 767 -0.94 -15.87 42.90
C ASN A 767 0.24 -16.61 42.24
N ASP A 768 1.48 -16.14 42.48
CA ASP A 768 2.71 -16.69 41.88
C ASP A 768 2.65 -16.80 40.34
N LEU A 769 2.12 -15.76 39.69
CA LEU A 769 2.00 -15.68 38.23
C LEU A 769 3.17 -14.91 37.63
N ASN A 770 3.46 -15.19 36.35
CA ASN A 770 4.46 -14.48 35.56
C ASN A 770 3.85 -14.00 34.24
N ILE A 771 4.23 -12.81 33.79
CA ILE A 771 3.86 -12.28 32.47
C ILE A 771 5.04 -12.35 31.53
N ILE A 772 4.76 -12.74 30.29
CA ILE A 772 5.64 -12.55 29.15
C ILE A 772 5.01 -11.49 28.26
N PHE A 773 5.74 -10.40 28.00
CA PHE A 773 5.35 -9.41 27.02
C PHE A 773 6.08 -9.66 25.71
N TYR A 774 5.33 -9.95 24.65
CA TYR A 774 5.85 -10.21 23.30
C TYR A 774 5.06 -9.40 22.26
N PRO A 775 5.34 -8.09 22.10
CA PRO A 775 4.67 -7.30 21.07
C PRO A 775 5.03 -7.83 19.67
N HIS A 776 4.15 -7.68 18.70
CA HIS A 776 4.39 -8.13 17.33
C HIS A 776 5.73 -7.60 16.77
N TYR A 777 6.44 -8.38 15.94
CA TYR A 777 7.78 -8.04 15.47
C TYR A 777 7.88 -6.67 14.78
N GLN A 778 6.81 -6.24 14.09
CA GLN A 778 6.77 -4.91 13.47
C GLN A 778 6.71 -3.77 14.49
N THR A 779 6.11 -3.99 15.66
CA THR A 779 6.16 -3.04 16.79
C THR A 779 7.55 -3.03 17.42
N GLN A 780 8.18 -4.20 17.55
CA GLN A 780 9.52 -4.33 18.14
C GLN A 780 10.59 -3.51 17.39
N ILE A 781 10.45 -3.31 16.07
CA ILE A 781 11.35 -2.47 15.27
C ILE A 781 11.48 -1.05 15.85
N TYR A 782 10.40 -0.51 16.39
CA TYR A 782 10.35 0.86 16.93
C TYR A 782 10.53 0.91 18.45
N MET A 783 10.62 -0.25 19.11
CA MET A 783 10.67 -0.39 20.56
C MET A 783 12.10 -0.76 21.01
N LYS A 784 13.02 0.20 20.88
CA LYS A 784 14.46 0.01 21.20
C LYS A 784 14.67 -0.22 22.70
N ASP A 785 13.98 0.54 23.55
CA ASP A 785 14.07 0.48 25.01
C ASP A 785 12.71 0.15 25.62
N VAL A 786 12.65 -0.95 26.38
CA VAL A 786 11.47 -1.36 27.16
C VAL A 786 11.89 -1.32 28.62
N PRO A 787 11.19 -0.57 29.49
CA PRO A 787 11.52 -0.51 30.90
C PRO A 787 11.31 -1.89 31.55
N ASP A 788 12.04 -2.14 32.62
CA ASP A 788 11.72 -3.24 33.51
C ASP A 788 10.48 -2.84 34.33
N PHE A 789 9.35 -3.49 34.05
CA PHE A 789 8.07 -3.13 34.67
C PHE A 789 7.95 -3.70 36.09
N HIS A 790 8.40 -4.95 36.30
CA HIS A 790 8.30 -5.68 37.56
C HIS A 790 9.05 -7.02 37.45
N LYS A 791 9.59 -7.54 38.56
CA LYS A 791 10.36 -8.82 38.61
C LYS A 791 9.62 -10.06 38.06
N ARG A 792 8.29 -10.01 37.97
CA ARG A 792 7.41 -11.07 37.43
C ARG A 792 6.94 -10.82 36.00
N ILE A 793 7.43 -9.77 35.35
CA ILE A 793 7.11 -9.39 33.97
C ILE A 793 8.39 -9.45 33.16
N LYS A 794 8.43 -10.27 32.11
CA LYS A 794 9.59 -10.38 31.22
C LYS A 794 9.19 -10.01 29.79
N THR A 795 9.90 -9.06 29.19
CA THR A 795 9.79 -8.77 27.76
C THR A 795 10.71 -9.71 26.98
N ILE A 796 10.19 -10.36 25.94
CA ILE A 796 10.96 -11.26 25.06
C ILE A 796 11.04 -10.64 23.66
N ARG A 797 12.23 -10.67 23.04
CA ARG A 797 12.44 -10.14 21.68
C ARG A 797 12.42 -11.24 20.62
N GLN A 798 12.15 -10.83 19.39
CA GLN A 798 12.15 -11.71 18.23
C GLN A 798 13.50 -12.44 18.11
N GLY A 799 13.45 -13.77 18.02
CA GLY A 799 14.61 -14.63 17.84
C GLY A 799 15.23 -15.15 19.15
N GLU A 800 14.80 -14.68 20.31
CA GLU A 800 15.17 -15.27 21.61
C GLU A 800 14.44 -16.60 21.83
N GLU A 801 13.14 -16.65 21.49
CA GLU A 801 12.29 -17.83 21.60
C GLU A 801 11.32 -17.88 20.41
N THR A 802 10.88 -19.09 20.01
CA THR A 802 9.87 -19.23 18.95
C THR A 802 8.47 -18.94 19.47
N VAL A 803 7.60 -18.39 18.63
CA VAL A 803 6.20 -18.11 18.98
C VAL A 803 5.49 -19.39 19.43
N GLN A 804 5.72 -20.52 18.76
CA GLN A 804 5.13 -21.80 19.17
C GLN A 804 5.55 -22.21 20.59
N SER A 805 6.81 -22.02 20.98
CA SER A 805 7.28 -22.33 22.34
C SER A 805 6.56 -21.47 23.38
N LEU A 806 6.44 -20.16 23.12
CA LEU A 806 5.73 -19.23 23.99
C LEU A 806 4.26 -19.65 24.20
N LEU A 807 3.55 -20.03 23.13
CA LEU A 807 2.16 -20.46 23.21
C LEU A 807 1.98 -21.75 24.00
N LYS A 808 2.88 -22.73 23.83
CA LYS A 808 2.79 -24.04 24.51
C LYS A 808 2.93 -23.95 26.02
N ARG A 809 3.86 -23.11 26.50
CA ARG A 809 4.18 -22.98 27.94
C ARG A 809 3.38 -21.90 28.68
N SER A 810 2.65 -21.06 27.96
CA SER A 810 1.78 -20.03 28.56
C SER A 810 0.37 -20.60 28.79
N ASP A 811 -0.31 -20.10 29.81
CA ASP A 811 -1.57 -20.62 30.33
C ASP A 811 -2.76 -19.67 30.11
N LEU A 812 -2.50 -18.38 29.91
CA LEU A 812 -3.48 -17.36 29.51
C LEU A 812 -2.86 -16.50 28.40
N LEU A 813 -3.63 -16.20 27.35
CA LEU A 813 -3.23 -15.26 26.29
C LEU A 813 -4.05 -13.98 26.39
N ILE A 814 -3.37 -12.84 26.44
CA ILE A 814 -3.96 -11.51 26.27
C ILE A 814 -3.46 -10.97 24.92
N THR A 815 -4.39 -10.75 24.00
CA THR A 815 -4.12 -10.29 22.63
C THR A 815 -5.22 -9.34 22.20
N ASP A 816 -5.25 -8.89 20.95
CA ASP A 816 -6.23 -7.92 20.42
C ASP A 816 -6.92 -8.43 19.14
N TYR A 817 -6.24 -8.46 18.00
CA TYR A 817 -6.79 -8.84 16.69
C TYR A 817 -5.99 -9.98 16.03
N SER A 818 -5.12 -10.63 16.80
CA SER A 818 -4.19 -11.65 16.30
C SER A 818 -4.87 -12.99 16.06
N THR A 819 -4.60 -13.60 14.90
CA THR A 819 -5.05 -14.95 14.56
C THR A 819 -4.31 -16.04 15.34
N VAL A 820 -3.26 -15.69 16.09
CA VAL A 820 -2.55 -16.62 16.98
C VAL A 820 -3.43 -17.07 18.15
N SER A 821 -4.48 -16.31 18.49
CA SER A 821 -5.48 -16.74 19.48
C SER A 821 -6.12 -18.08 19.12
N PHE A 822 -6.28 -18.39 17.82
CA PHE A 822 -6.85 -19.65 17.37
C PHE A 822 -5.91 -20.82 17.67
N ASP A 823 -4.60 -20.65 17.47
CA ASP A 823 -3.59 -21.64 17.87
C ASP A 823 -3.61 -21.88 19.40
N PHE A 824 -3.81 -20.82 20.19
CA PHE A 824 -3.87 -20.92 21.66
C PHE A 824 -5.14 -21.64 22.13
N SER A 825 -6.29 -21.28 21.55
CA SER A 825 -7.58 -21.92 21.83
C SER A 825 -7.64 -23.39 21.39
N TYR A 826 -6.89 -23.79 20.36
CA TYR A 826 -6.78 -25.20 19.94
C TYR A 826 -6.17 -26.08 21.04
N MET A 827 -5.33 -25.52 21.91
CA MET A 827 -4.81 -26.19 23.11
C MET A 827 -5.75 -26.09 24.33
N GLU A 828 -6.98 -25.62 24.12
CA GLU A 828 -8.03 -25.45 25.13
C GLU A 828 -7.61 -24.52 26.28
N LYS A 829 -7.01 -23.39 25.91
CA LYS A 829 -6.52 -22.37 26.85
C LYS A 829 -7.28 -21.04 26.71
N PRO A 830 -7.49 -20.31 27.82
CA PRO A 830 -8.26 -19.08 27.84
C PRO A 830 -7.59 -17.93 27.07
N VAL A 831 -8.41 -17.08 26.45
CA VAL A 831 -7.97 -15.87 25.74
C VAL A 831 -8.77 -14.65 26.18
N ILE A 832 -8.08 -13.53 26.40
CA ILE A 832 -8.65 -12.20 26.59
C ILE A 832 -8.27 -11.33 25.40
N PHE A 833 -9.26 -10.71 24.76
CA PHE A 833 -9.10 -9.80 23.63
C PHE A 833 -9.22 -8.34 24.09
N TYR A 834 -8.10 -7.66 24.26
CA TYR A 834 -8.04 -6.25 24.66
C TYR A 834 -8.11 -5.32 23.43
N GLN A 835 -9.32 -4.95 23.03
CA GLN A 835 -9.64 -4.29 21.75
C GLN A 835 -10.11 -2.82 21.92
N PHE A 836 -9.31 -1.99 22.60
CA PHE A 836 -9.62 -0.59 22.86
C PHE A 836 -9.78 0.28 21.60
N ASP A 837 -9.13 -0.08 20.48
CA ASP A 837 -9.09 0.71 19.25
C ASP A 837 -9.91 0.12 18.07
N TYR A 838 -10.95 -0.68 18.36
CA TYR A 838 -11.70 -1.48 17.37
C TYR A 838 -12.12 -0.75 16.09
N LYS A 839 -12.83 0.36 16.24
CA LYS A 839 -13.33 1.14 15.08
C LYS A 839 -12.19 1.68 14.24
N ARG A 840 -11.13 2.18 14.89
CA ARG A 840 -9.96 2.74 14.21
C ARG A 840 -9.16 1.65 13.50
N PHE A 841 -8.98 0.50 14.15
CA PHE A 841 -8.28 -0.65 13.60
C PHE A 841 -8.88 -1.10 12.27
N TYR A 842 -10.19 -1.28 12.18
CA TYR A 842 -10.83 -1.72 10.92
C TYR A 842 -11.06 -0.62 9.88
N TYR A 843 -10.83 0.64 10.25
CA TYR A 843 -10.85 1.75 9.30
C TYR A 843 -9.45 1.98 8.68
N GLU A 844 -8.41 1.97 9.51
CA GLU A 844 -7.05 2.35 9.13
C GLU A 844 -6.14 1.14 8.83
N HIS A 845 -6.32 0.01 9.52
CA HIS A 845 -5.40 -1.13 9.50
C HIS A 845 -5.83 -2.25 8.55
N TYR A 846 -6.96 -2.90 8.83
CA TYR A 846 -7.48 -4.03 8.05
C TYR A 846 -8.94 -3.84 7.67
N ASN A 847 -9.42 -4.59 6.70
CA ASN A 847 -10.86 -4.71 6.45
C ASN A 847 -11.46 -5.71 7.43
N GLN A 848 -12.56 -5.37 8.11
CA GLN A 848 -13.22 -6.23 9.09
C GLN A 848 -13.62 -7.57 8.48
N GLY A 849 -13.34 -8.66 9.19
CA GLY A 849 -13.72 -10.02 8.84
C GLY A 849 -15.15 -10.40 9.26
N PRO A 850 -15.64 -11.57 8.85
CA PRO A 850 -16.93 -12.11 9.33
C PRO A 850 -16.92 -12.54 10.80
N ILE A 851 -15.76 -12.76 11.44
CA ILE A 851 -15.65 -13.03 12.88
C ILE A 851 -15.51 -11.69 13.61
N THR A 852 -16.64 -11.18 14.08
CA THR A 852 -16.77 -9.91 14.81
C THR A 852 -16.62 -10.09 16.33
N GLN A 853 -16.60 -9.00 17.11
CA GLN A 853 -16.38 -9.08 18.57
C GLN A 853 -17.36 -10.00 19.30
N ASP A 854 -18.61 -10.01 18.84
CA ASP A 854 -19.73 -10.81 19.31
C ASP A 854 -19.62 -12.29 18.94
N LEU A 855 -18.80 -12.63 17.95
CA LEU A 855 -18.55 -14.00 17.51
C LEU A 855 -17.19 -14.53 17.96
N LEU A 856 -16.30 -13.69 18.49
CA LEU A 856 -15.01 -14.13 19.00
C LEU A 856 -15.21 -15.06 20.21
N PHE A 857 -14.47 -16.16 20.23
CA PHE A 857 -14.27 -16.94 21.44
C PHE A 857 -13.49 -16.09 22.47
N GLY A 858 -13.54 -16.42 23.75
CA GLY A 858 -12.81 -15.68 24.79
C GLY A 858 -13.53 -14.42 25.29
N GLU A 859 -12.89 -13.68 26.20
CA GLU A 859 -13.46 -12.45 26.78
C GLU A 859 -12.95 -11.22 26.01
N VAL A 860 -13.85 -10.46 25.36
CA VAL A 860 -13.51 -9.21 24.68
C VAL A 860 -13.69 -8.03 25.62
N VAL A 861 -12.64 -7.23 25.79
CA VAL A 861 -12.59 -6.11 26.74
C VAL A 861 -11.98 -4.88 26.08
N THR A 862 -12.36 -3.69 26.55
CA THR A 862 -11.87 -2.41 26.03
C THR A 862 -11.17 -1.56 27.07
N GLU A 863 -11.42 -1.81 28.36
CA GLU A 863 -10.82 -1.08 29.47
C GLU A 863 -9.83 -1.91 30.26
N GLU A 864 -8.84 -1.24 30.85
CA GLU A 864 -7.76 -1.87 31.60
C GLU A 864 -8.28 -2.65 32.82
N GLU A 865 -9.25 -2.10 33.55
CA GLU A 865 -9.87 -2.75 34.72
C GLU A 865 -10.50 -4.11 34.37
N GLN A 866 -11.09 -4.21 33.18
CA GLN A 866 -11.69 -5.46 32.70
C GLN A 866 -10.62 -6.52 32.42
N VAL A 867 -9.46 -6.12 31.89
CA VAL A 867 -8.30 -7.01 31.73
C VAL A 867 -7.84 -7.52 33.10
N LEU A 868 -7.69 -6.64 34.08
CA LEU A 868 -7.30 -7.03 35.45
C LEU A 868 -8.30 -8.01 36.07
N ASN A 869 -9.60 -7.78 35.88
CA ASN A 869 -10.64 -8.68 36.35
C ASN A 869 -10.58 -10.05 35.66
N GLY A 870 -10.31 -10.10 34.35
CA GLY A 870 -10.05 -11.36 33.63
C GLY A 870 -8.84 -12.12 34.20
N ILE A 871 -7.74 -11.42 34.52
CA ILE A 871 -6.56 -12.02 35.17
C ILE A 871 -6.90 -12.56 36.56
N LYS A 872 -7.71 -11.85 37.36
CA LYS A 872 -8.18 -12.35 38.67
C LYS A 872 -9.02 -13.61 38.53
N LYS A 873 -9.97 -13.64 37.59
CA LYS A 873 -10.78 -14.83 37.30
C LYS A 873 -9.89 -16.02 36.94
N PHE A 874 -8.90 -15.81 36.06
CA PHE A 874 -7.91 -16.83 35.71
C PHE A 874 -7.12 -17.31 36.93
N ALA A 875 -6.59 -16.38 37.74
CA ALA A 875 -5.81 -16.70 38.95
C ALA A 875 -6.62 -17.54 39.95
N ASN A 876 -7.91 -17.23 40.09
CA ASN A 876 -8.85 -17.95 40.96
C ASN A 876 -9.38 -19.26 40.36
N LYS A 877 -8.97 -19.62 39.13
CA LYS A 877 -9.50 -20.77 38.38
C LYS A 877 -11.02 -20.76 38.26
N ASP A 878 -11.58 -19.58 38.00
CA ASP A 878 -13.02 -19.40 37.81
C ASP A 878 -13.51 -20.33 36.69
N LYS A 879 -14.41 -21.26 37.06
CA LYS A 879 -14.86 -22.32 36.18
C LYS A 879 -15.62 -21.78 34.96
N GLN A 880 -16.46 -20.76 35.15
CA GLN A 880 -17.25 -20.18 34.07
C GLN A 880 -16.37 -19.42 33.09
N PHE A 881 -15.36 -18.68 33.58
CA PHE A 881 -14.36 -18.03 32.73
C PHE A 881 -13.59 -19.06 31.89
N LEU A 882 -13.12 -20.14 32.51
CA LEU A 882 -12.36 -21.18 31.80
C LEU A 882 -13.23 -21.95 30.79
N GLU A 883 -14.49 -22.25 31.11
CA GLU A 883 -15.39 -22.95 30.19
C GLU A 883 -15.80 -22.06 28.99
N ASN A 884 -16.18 -20.80 29.24
CA ASN A 884 -16.63 -19.87 28.20
C ASN A 884 -15.53 -19.44 27.22
N THR A 885 -14.26 -19.64 27.58
CA THR A 885 -13.11 -19.18 26.78
C THR A 885 -12.48 -20.29 25.93
N VAL A 886 -13.02 -21.52 26.00
CA VAL A 886 -12.43 -22.72 25.37
C VAL A 886 -13.21 -23.22 24.15
N GLU A 887 -14.52 -22.98 24.06
CA GLU A 887 -15.31 -23.40 22.90
C GLU A 887 -15.04 -22.49 21.69
N ASN A 888 -14.36 -23.03 20.68
CA ASN A 888 -14.02 -22.33 19.45
C ASN A 888 -14.63 -23.05 18.24
N PRO A 889 -15.70 -22.51 17.61
CA PRO A 889 -16.35 -23.14 16.45
C PRO A 889 -15.56 -22.98 15.15
N PHE A 890 -14.48 -22.17 15.15
CA PHE A 890 -13.69 -21.84 13.96
C PHE A 890 -12.45 -22.72 13.78
N VAL A 891 -12.31 -23.78 14.58
CA VAL A 891 -11.23 -24.75 14.49
C VAL A 891 -11.78 -26.18 14.53
N ILE A 892 -11.37 -27.04 13.60
CA ILE A 892 -11.72 -28.46 13.68
C ILE A 892 -10.98 -29.15 14.84
N LYS A 893 -11.71 -29.93 15.64
CA LYS A 893 -11.13 -30.76 16.72
C LYS A 893 -10.78 -32.17 16.21
N THR A 894 -9.90 -32.27 15.21
CA THR A 894 -9.39 -33.57 14.75
C THR A 894 -8.12 -33.95 15.50
N PRO A 895 -7.94 -35.20 15.99
CA PRO A 895 -6.76 -35.56 16.78
C PRO A 895 -5.47 -35.51 15.95
N LYS A 896 -4.63 -34.48 16.14
CA LYS A 896 -3.20 -34.34 15.72
C LYS A 896 -2.80 -35.09 14.43
N GLN A 897 -3.59 -34.95 13.38
CA GLN A 897 -3.34 -35.57 12.07
C GLN A 897 -3.46 -34.53 10.93
N HIS A 898 -3.36 -33.24 11.24
CA HIS A 898 -3.53 -32.17 10.26
C HIS A 898 -2.46 -32.20 9.15
N ALA A 899 -1.20 -32.54 9.45
CA ALA A 899 -0.17 -32.69 8.44
C ALA A 899 -0.45 -33.86 7.49
N LYS A 900 -1.01 -34.96 8.02
CA LYS A 900 -1.47 -36.12 7.24
C LYS A 900 -2.66 -35.75 6.36
N LEU A 901 -3.70 -35.13 6.93
CA LEU A 901 -4.90 -34.71 6.19
C LEU A 901 -4.56 -33.69 5.11
N ASN A 902 -3.65 -32.75 5.39
CA ASN A 902 -3.12 -31.81 4.40
C ASN A 902 -2.43 -32.57 3.25
N TYR A 903 -1.57 -33.53 3.57
CA TYR A 903 -0.93 -34.36 2.54
C TYR A 903 -1.97 -35.11 1.69
N GLU A 904 -2.95 -35.77 2.31
CA GLU A 904 -3.99 -36.54 1.61
C GLU A 904 -4.84 -35.65 0.71
N ALA A 905 -5.28 -34.49 1.19
CA ALA A 905 -6.04 -33.52 0.39
C ALA A 905 -5.22 -33.01 -0.81
N ILE A 906 -3.92 -32.76 -0.63
CA ILE A 906 -3.02 -32.33 -1.70
C ILE A 906 -2.74 -33.48 -2.68
N ALA A 907 -2.54 -34.70 -2.20
CA ALA A 907 -2.22 -35.85 -3.03
C ALA A 907 -3.38 -36.29 -3.92
N ASN A 908 -4.62 -36.11 -3.44
CA ASN A 908 -5.85 -36.45 -4.18
C ASN A 908 -6.25 -35.42 -5.25
N ARG A 909 -5.50 -34.31 -5.36
CA ARG A 909 -5.67 -33.25 -6.37
C ARG A 909 -4.64 -33.37 -7.48
#